data_AF-A0A168RKZ1-F1
#
_entry.id   AF-A0A168RKZ1-F1
#
_cell.length_a   1.000
_cell.length_b   1.000
_cell.length_c   1.000
_cell.angle_alpha   90.00
_cell.angle_beta   90.00
_cell.angle_gamma   90.00
#
_symmetry.space_group_name_H-M   'P 1'
#
loop_
_entity.id
_entity.type
_entity.pdbx_description
1 polymer ?
#
loop_
_entity_poly.entity_id
_entity_poly.type
_entity_poly.pdbx_seq_one_letter_code
_entity_poly.pdbx_strand_id
1 'polypeptide(L)'
;MKIKKLKLISPFIISAPIFFSISATENEESTPTVDPDFANFDNAVNGLITSRLSESLDAKIEELKTEAKNLLASTGATSQTLVNAVYYLKVANFLKENKDKIIANPAQYGLNIVYPKVLSKNEDIYKRDITFDGITYEGVSVGTQDGTNYADLTATAPTDKNVNSINLEELKTKTNNYFDDMLGSFSDIFANEEDAPVLEVSDKPSRDKTTLDFNEATNSLSISLPENYNSWDDYIKSKINKRFTAFDLLENTKDSEEEEPEVPPVIPDEPIEDEFEKDDVIQNIPNLVPYINYEYYDEFDSSKYDLFISELNTDPNTLNSRFFYNNPIFTRFNYRIVALNKTTDGNLEATVRIEDKNQISSYRVYNVNVGKLESKNFTKAREAQINFIQNTMFKFYNALGIGEKITLVKLANNDLIRTVYNLVLEAQKIIEDQKFQAKLIEQAHKIENKLAVAQIENESDQNDLFNLFIGSLNNINLNFKTVTYGYFEYLAATYANLLIKYKNSLLENEELMSIIKRNFSSLHFDIENYDKALRVLNSDINLTKGIINSSEIKLENKFTSFLQVIRQIQKTFINLSYLSINKQFSNEEIEKANTEEAAKEILNFVNSYNEIAKLEPIGQKAKKQTIYIVLASILSTVALLLLALTGLLWTIKKLREKLNKKQLIIFAGISVATLIISILLILLSLGGL
;
A
#
# COMPACT_ATOMS: atom_id res chain seq x y z
N MET A 1 6.93 -47.32 36.11
CA MET A 1 6.04 -48.21 36.91
C MET A 1 4.61 -47.72 36.71
N LYS A 2 3.67 -48.63 36.45
CA LYS A 2 2.31 -48.39 35.94
C LYS A 2 1.45 -47.55 36.89
N ILE A 3 0.80 -46.51 36.38
CA ILE A 3 -0.42 -45.95 36.99
C ILE A 3 -1.62 -46.50 36.21
N LYS A 4 -2.50 -47.18 36.96
CA LYS A 4 -3.75 -47.81 36.51
C LYS A 4 -4.89 -46.79 36.53
N LYS A 5 -5.66 -46.79 35.43
CA LYS A 5 -7.13 -46.67 35.27
C LYS A 5 -7.96 -46.08 36.42
N LEU A 6 -8.80 -45.10 36.06
CA LEU A 6 -10.21 -44.89 36.45
C LEU A 6 -10.72 -43.71 35.59
N LYS A 7 -11.93 -43.59 35.04
CA LYS A 7 -13.10 -44.44 34.76
C LYS A 7 -13.98 -43.58 33.82
N LEU A 8 -14.53 -44.16 32.76
CA LEU A 8 -15.75 -43.63 32.11
C LEU A 8 -16.92 -43.70 33.10
N ILE A 9 -17.81 -42.71 33.06
CA ILE A 9 -19.26 -42.79 32.82
C ILE A 9 -19.89 -41.46 33.28
N SER A 10 -20.52 -40.75 32.34
CA SER A 10 -21.56 -39.74 32.60
C SER A 10 -22.48 -39.72 31.38
N PRO A 11 -23.80 -39.61 31.57
CA PRO A 11 -24.79 -40.04 30.61
C PRO A 11 -25.00 -39.05 29.47
N PHE A 12 -25.31 -39.60 28.31
CA PHE A 12 -26.04 -38.93 27.23
C PHE A 12 -27.31 -38.30 27.81
N ILE A 13 -27.35 -36.97 27.91
CA ILE A 13 -28.60 -36.23 27.82
C ILE A 13 -28.72 -35.83 26.35
N ILE A 14 -29.60 -36.51 25.64
CA ILE A 14 -30.09 -36.05 24.34
C ILE A 14 -31.00 -34.86 24.67
N SER A 15 -30.43 -33.66 24.75
CA SER A 15 -31.21 -32.45 24.52
C SER A 15 -31.55 -32.44 23.03
N ALA A 16 -32.84 -32.56 22.73
CA ALA A 16 -33.33 -32.32 21.39
C ALA A 16 -32.79 -30.94 20.93
N PRO A 17 -32.21 -30.84 19.72
CA PRO A 17 -31.99 -29.53 19.15
C PRO A 17 -33.36 -28.86 19.05
N ILE A 18 -33.55 -27.80 19.82
CA ILE A 18 -34.56 -26.80 19.49
C ILE A 18 -34.06 -26.23 18.17
N PHE A 19 -34.60 -26.74 17.07
CA PHE A 19 -34.55 -26.06 15.80
C PHE A 19 -35.27 -24.73 16.01
N PHE A 20 -34.53 -23.70 16.38
CA PHE A 20 -34.87 -22.39 15.89
C PHE A 20 -34.69 -22.47 14.38
N SER A 21 -35.82 -22.62 13.69
CA SER A 21 -35.93 -22.10 12.34
C SER A 21 -35.65 -20.60 12.46
N ILE A 22 -34.37 -20.24 12.36
CA ILE A 22 -34.02 -18.95 11.80
C ILE A 22 -34.57 -19.06 10.38
N SER A 23 -35.78 -18.54 10.20
CA SER A 23 -36.18 -18.07 8.90
C SER A 23 -35.01 -17.20 8.47
N ALA A 24 -34.31 -17.62 7.43
CA ALA A 24 -33.65 -16.65 6.59
C ALA A 24 -34.77 -15.72 6.11
N THR A 25 -35.11 -14.73 6.92
CA THR A 25 -35.26 -13.40 6.36
C THR A 25 -33.96 -13.23 5.59
N GLU A 26 -34.06 -13.34 4.26
CA GLU A 26 -33.24 -12.52 3.40
C GLU A 26 -32.98 -11.24 4.18
N ASN A 27 -31.73 -11.03 4.58
CA ASN A 27 -31.29 -9.67 4.81
C ASN A 27 -31.65 -9.00 3.48
N GLU A 28 -32.77 -8.30 3.46
CA GLU A 28 -32.83 -7.05 2.71
C GLU A 28 -31.56 -6.34 3.17
N GLU A 29 -30.52 -6.39 2.34
CA GLU A 29 -29.48 -5.38 2.38
C GLU A 29 -30.26 -4.08 2.48
N SER A 30 -30.26 -3.44 3.64
CA SER A 30 -30.94 -2.17 3.81
C SER A 30 -30.30 -1.27 2.78
N THR A 31 -31.02 -1.01 1.68
CA THR A 31 -30.52 -0.15 0.62
C THR A 31 -30.06 1.14 1.30
N PRO A 32 -28.82 1.59 1.09
CA PRO A 32 -28.31 2.76 1.78
C PRO A 32 -29.31 3.91 1.64
N THR A 33 -29.81 4.39 2.77
CA THR A 33 -30.78 5.50 2.84
C THR A 33 -30.09 6.73 3.39
N VAL A 34 -30.53 7.90 2.90
CA VAL A 34 -30.13 9.19 3.46
C VAL A 34 -30.55 9.27 4.93
N ASP A 35 -29.69 9.81 5.79
CA ASP A 35 -29.97 10.02 7.20
C ASP A 35 -31.21 10.93 7.39
N PRO A 36 -32.14 10.61 8.31
CA PRO A 36 -33.33 11.43 8.57
C PRO A 36 -33.04 12.90 8.92
N ASP A 37 -31.87 13.18 9.51
CA ASP A 37 -31.41 14.51 9.92
C ASP A 37 -30.56 15.23 8.86
N PHE A 38 -30.45 14.70 7.63
CA PHE A 38 -29.63 15.24 6.55
C PHE A 38 -29.87 16.74 6.28
N ALA A 39 -31.11 17.21 6.43
CA ALA A 39 -31.47 18.62 6.28
C ALA A 39 -30.71 19.57 7.23
N ASN A 40 -30.16 19.05 8.33
CA ASN A 40 -29.38 19.82 9.31
C ASN A 40 -27.87 19.75 9.08
N PHE A 41 -27.38 18.88 8.18
CA PHE A 41 -25.96 18.61 7.99
C PHE A 41 -25.20 19.85 7.53
N ASP A 42 -25.68 20.55 6.50
CA ASP A 42 -25.03 21.75 5.97
C ASP A 42 -24.86 22.84 7.04
N ASN A 43 -25.89 23.06 7.87
CA ASN A 43 -25.82 24.04 8.96
C ASN A 43 -24.80 23.63 10.03
N ALA A 44 -24.79 22.35 10.43
CA ALA A 44 -23.85 21.83 11.41
C ALA A 44 -22.39 21.92 10.91
N VAL A 45 -22.15 21.50 9.67
CA VAL A 45 -20.82 21.52 9.06
C VAL A 45 -20.34 22.94 8.78
N ASN A 46 -21.18 23.86 8.30
CA ASN A 46 -20.79 25.26 8.14
C ASN A 46 -20.46 25.93 9.48
N GLY A 47 -21.19 25.58 10.55
CA GLY A 47 -20.87 26.02 11.91
C GLY A 47 -19.50 25.51 12.38
N LEU A 48 -19.20 24.22 12.16
CA LEU A 48 -17.90 23.63 12.47
C LEU A 48 -16.77 24.24 11.63
N ILE A 49 -16.94 24.37 10.32
CA ILE A 49 -15.98 25.00 9.42
C ILE A 49 -15.63 26.40 9.93
N THR A 50 -16.65 27.20 10.28
CA THR A 50 -16.46 28.57 10.79
C THR A 50 -15.66 28.58 12.10
N SER A 51 -16.02 27.73 13.07
CA SER A 51 -15.34 27.66 14.37
C SER A 51 -13.90 27.18 14.24
N ARG A 52 -13.70 26.04 13.57
CA ARG A 52 -12.40 25.38 13.43
C ARG A 52 -11.45 26.22 12.60
N LEU A 53 -11.90 26.81 11.49
CA LEU A 53 -11.06 27.71 10.71
C LEU A 53 -10.65 28.96 11.52
N SER A 54 -11.55 29.53 12.32
CA SER A 54 -11.22 30.67 13.19
C SER A 54 -10.16 30.31 14.23
N GLU A 55 -10.34 29.18 14.94
CA GLU A 55 -9.40 28.66 15.93
C GLU A 55 -8.02 28.40 15.31
N SER A 56 -7.99 27.74 14.15
CA SER A 56 -6.75 27.41 13.45
C SER A 56 -5.99 28.66 13.02
N LEU A 57 -6.70 29.66 12.49
CA LEU A 57 -6.07 30.93 12.10
C LEU A 57 -5.50 31.67 13.32
N ASP A 58 -6.21 31.74 14.44
CA ASP A 58 -5.73 32.41 15.64
C ASP A 58 -4.45 31.78 16.19
N ALA A 59 -4.43 30.45 16.31
CA ALA A 59 -3.27 29.72 16.80
C ALA A 59 -2.05 29.95 15.90
N LYS A 60 -2.24 29.82 14.58
CA LYS A 60 -1.13 29.83 13.62
C LYS A 60 -0.62 31.22 13.26
N ILE A 61 -1.45 32.26 13.34
CA ILE A 61 -0.98 33.65 13.19
C ILE A 61 0.07 33.99 14.27
N GLU A 62 -0.14 33.58 15.52
CA GLU A 62 0.82 33.85 16.60
C GLU A 62 2.07 32.95 16.51
N GLU A 63 1.91 31.70 16.05
CA GLU A 63 3.03 30.80 15.77
C GLU A 63 3.98 31.41 14.72
N LEU A 64 3.45 31.84 13.56
CA LEU A 64 4.23 32.46 12.49
C LEU A 64 4.96 33.74 12.94
N LYS A 65 4.31 34.58 13.74
CA LYS A 65 4.96 35.77 14.30
C LYS A 65 6.09 35.41 15.26
N THR A 66 5.91 34.35 16.04
CA THR A 66 6.92 33.88 16.99
C THR A 66 8.11 33.30 16.24
N GLU A 67 7.86 32.48 15.23
CA GLU A 67 8.90 31.92 14.37
C GLU A 67 9.68 33.02 13.64
N ALA A 68 8.98 33.99 13.05
CA ALA A 68 9.64 35.14 12.44
C ALA A 68 10.52 35.93 13.42
N LYS A 69 10.04 36.18 14.64
CA LYS A 69 10.84 36.84 15.69
C LYS A 69 12.08 36.03 16.05
N ASN A 70 11.95 34.71 16.18
CA ASN A 70 13.07 33.82 16.49
C ASN A 70 14.12 33.84 15.38
N LEU A 71 13.70 33.81 14.11
CA LEU A 71 14.60 33.92 12.96
C LEU A 71 15.32 35.28 12.93
N LEU A 72 14.62 36.38 13.21
CA LEU A 72 15.21 37.73 13.29
C LEU A 72 16.19 37.88 14.46
N ALA A 73 15.97 37.18 15.57
CA ALA A 73 16.81 37.23 16.76
C ALA A 73 18.01 36.26 16.73
N SER A 74 18.10 35.39 15.71
CA SER A 74 19.11 34.33 15.63
C SER A 74 20.52 34.89 15.40
N THR A 75 21.45 34.53 16.29
CA THR A 75 22.87 34.87 16.14
C THR A 75 23.48 34.09 14.97
N GLY A 76 23.80 34.79 13.88
CA GLY A 76 24.32 34.18 12.64
C GLY A 76 23.29 34.03 11.52
N ALA A 77 22.13 34.69 11.62
CA ALA A 77 21.12 34.72 10.56
C ALA A 77 21.74 35.12 9.21
N THR A 78 21.50 34.30 8.18
CA THR A 78 21.89 34.63 6.80
C THR A 78 20.91 35.64 6.20
N SER A 79 21.28 36.30 5.10
CA SER A 79 20.34 37.18 4.40
C SER A 79 19.07 36.45 3.94
N GLN A 80 19.15 35.16 3.61
CA GLN A 80 17.96 34.35 3.29
C GLN A 80 17.12 34.05 4.53
N THR A 81 17.75 33.78 5.67
CA THR A 81 17.04 33.61 6.96
C THR A 81 16.21 34.85 7.30
N LEU A 82 16.77 36.04 7.03
CA LEU A 82 16.07 37.30 7.21
C LEU A 82 14.89 37.47 6.24
N VAL A 83 15.05 37.07 4.97
CA VAL A 83 13.94 37.07 3.99
C VAL A 83 12.82 36.12 4.42
N ASN A 84 13.14 34.90 4.84
CA ASN A 84 12.16 33.93 5.34
C ASN A 84 11.38 34.50 6.54
N ALA A 85 12.07 35.16 7.46
CA ALA A 85 11.43 35.79 8.61
C ALA A 85 10.44 36.91 8.22
N VAL A 86 10.81 37.77 7.26
CA VAL A 86 9.90 38.81 6.77
C VAL A 86 8.73 38.19 6.00
N TYR A 87 8.98 37.14 5.22
CA TYR A 87 7.92 36.42 4.50
C TYR A 87 6.89 35.82 5.47
N TYR A 88 7.31 35.17 6.56
CA TYR A 88 6.40 34.68 7.60
C TYR A 88 5.56 35.80 8.24
N LEU A 89 6.14 36.98 8.45
CA LEU A 89 5.36 38.15 8.90
C LEU A 89 4.34 38.61 7.84
N LYS A 90 4.67 38.54 6.55
CA LYS A 90 3.73 38.85 5.46
C LYS A 90 2.55 37.87 5.45
N VAL A 91 2.82 36.57 5.59
CA VAL A 91 1.77 35.54 5.71
C VAL A 91 0.90 35.78 6.95
N ALA A 92 1.53 35.99 8.12
CA ALA A 92 0.81 36.25 9.36
C ALA A 92 -0.08 37.50 9.28
N ASN A 93 0.40 38.56 8.62
CA ASN A 93 -0.38 39.78 8.40
C ASN A 93 -1.52 39.58 7.41
N PHE A 94 -1.27 38.89 6.29
CA PHE A 94 -2.31 38.53 5.33
C PHE A 94 -3.46 37.78 6.01
N LEU A 95 -3.15 36.76 6.81
CA LEU A 95 -4.14 35.98 7.56
C LEU A 95 -4.85 36.83 8.60
N LYS A 96 -4.13 37.68 9.33
CA LYS A 96 -4.71 38.55 10.37
C LYS A 96 -5.65 39.61 9.80
N GLU A 97 -5.23 40.31 8.75
CA GLU A 97 -5.98 41.42 8.14
C GLU A 97 -7.20 40.92 7.37
N ASN A 98 -7.14 39.70 6.83
CA ASN A 98 -8.24 39.09 6.09
C ASN A 98 -9.04 38.06 6.89
N LYS A 99 -8.74 37.82 8.17
CA LYS A 99 -9.33 36.74 8.98
C LYS A 99 -10.85 36.65 8.86
N ASP A 100 -11.56 37.74 9.15
CA ASP A 100 -13.03 37.76 9.13
C ASP A 100 -13.59 37.49 7.72
N LYS A 101 -12.88 37.92 6.68
CA LYS A 101 -13.27 37.71 5.28
C LYS A 101 -12.95 36.29 4.82
N ILE A 102 -11.85 35.72 5.29
CA ILE A 102 -11.48 34.31 5.07
C ILE A 102 -12.55 33.42 5.71
N ILE A 103 -12.95 33.70 6.95
CA ILE A 103 -14.00 32.94 7.63
C ILE A 103 -15.34 33.05 6.88
N ALA A 104 -15.72 34.26 6.45
CA ALA A 104 -16.97 34.48 5.74
C ALA A 104 -17.00 33.88 4.33
N ASN A 105 -15.86 33.89 3.62
CA ASN A 105 -15.74 33.33 2.27
C ASN A 105 -14.34 32.75 2.01
N PRO A 106 -14.07 31.51 2.48
CA PRO A 106 -12.75 30.89 2.38
C PRO A 106 -12.25 30.75 0.94
N ALA A 107 -13.15 30.43 0.00
CA ALA A 107 -12.85 30.23 -1.41
C ALA A 107 -12.26 31.49 -2.07
N GLN A 108 -12.73 32.69 -1.68
CA GLN A 108 -12.16 33.95 -2.18
C GLN A 108 -10.70 34.17 -1.79
N TYR A 109 -10.18 33.41 -0.83
CA TYR A 109 -8.81 33.46 -0.34
C TYR A 109 -8.01 32.20 -0.68
N GLY A 110 -8.52 31.36 -1.59
CA GLY A 110 -7.85 30.13 -2.02
C GLY A 110 -8.12 28.92 -1.11
N LEU A 111 -9.04 29.03 -0.16
CA LEU A 111 -9.42 27.92 0.72
C LEU A 111 -10.70 27.27 0.21
N ASN A 112 -10.58 26.50 -0.86
CA ASN A 112 -11.70 25.76 -1.46
C ASN A 112 -12.01 24.51 -0.64
N ILE A 113 -12.74 24.68 0.46
CA ILE A 113 -13.22 23.57 1.31
C ILE A 113 -14.38 22.90 0.59
N VAL A 114 -14.12 21.75 -0.06
CA VAL A 114 -15.11 21.00 -0.86
C VAL A 114 -15.47 19.70 -0.16
N TYR A 115 -14.50 18.96 0.37
CA TYR A 115 -14.73 17.64 0.95
C TYR A 115 -15.83 17.59 2.04
N PRO A 116 -15.75 18.31 3.16
CA PRO A 116 -16.84 18.26 4.16
C PRO A 116 -18.17 18.83 3.62
N LYS A 117 -18.12 19.71 2.60
CA LYS A 117 -19.33 20.22 1.94
C LYS A 117 -19.99 19.20 1.02
N VAL A 118 -19.21 18.31 0.40
CA VAL A 118 -19.79 17.26 -0.46
C VAL A 118 -20.66 16.31 0.36
N LEU A 119 -20.17 15.92 1.54
CA LEU A 119 -20.84 15.02 2.47
C LEU A 119 -22.06 15.66 3.16
N SER A 120 -22.08 16.99 3.34
CA SER A 120 -23.16 17.68 4.08
C SER A 120 -24.28 18.23 3.22
N LYS A 121 -24.03 18.47 1.92
CA LYS A 121 -24.99 19.13 1.03
C LYS A 121 -25.63 18.21 -0.01
N ASN A 122 -25.05 17.04 -0.28
CA ASN A 122 -25.53 16.16 -1.34
C ASN A 122 -26.08 14.84 -0.76
N GLU A 123 -27.34 14.56 -1.01
CA GLU A 123 -27.96 13.25 -0.75
C GLU A 123 -27.39 12.15 -1.65
N ASP A 124 -26.88 12.54 -2.82
CA ASP A 124 -26.22 11.67 -3.79
C ASP A 124 -24.77 12.12 -3.99
N ILE A 125 -23.82 11.22 -3.79
CA ILE A 125 -22.38 11.44 -4.01
C ILE A 125 -21.95 10.70 -5.27
N TYR A 126 -21.16 11.37 -6.10
CA TYR A 126 -20.51 10.78 -7.25
C TYR A 126 -19.03 10.54 -6.96
N LYS A 127 -18.44 9.56 -7.62
CA LYS A 127 -16.99 9.33 -7.62
C LYS A 127 -16.42 9.66 -8.99
N ARG A 128 -15.29 10.36 -9.03
CA ARG A 128 -14.53 10.62 -10.27
C ARG A 128 -13.05 10.81 -9.94
N ASP A 129 -12.20 10.53 -10.91
CA ASP A 129 -10.77 10.82 -10.77
C ASP A 129 -10.54 12.28 -11.15
N ILE A 130 -9.77 13.00 -10.34
CA ILE A 130 -9.47 14.41 -10.55
C ILE A 130 -7.98 14.56 -10.71
N THR A 131 -7.54 15.15 -11.81
CA THR A 131 -6.14 15.45 -12.04
C THR A 131 -5.87 16.92 -11.72
N PHE A 132 -5.01 17.16 -10.73
CA PHE A 132 -4.62 18.49 -10.28
C PHE A 132 -3.11 18.55 -10.06
N ASP A 133 -2.46 19.57 -10.64
CA ASP A 133 -0.99 19.77 -10.56
C ASP A 133 -0.14 18.51 -10.89
N GLY A 134 -0.65 17.66 -11.78
CA GLY A 134 0.04 16.49 -12.33
C GLY A 134 -0.20 15.22 -11.53
N ILE A 135 -1.03 15.32 -10.49
CA ILE A 135 -1.41 14.22 -9.61
C ILE A 135 -2.85 13.84 -9.94
N THR A 136 -3.09 12.56 -10.24
CA THR A 136 -4.43 12.02 -10.33
C THR A 136 -4.85 11.53 -8.95
N TYR A 137 -5.88 12.17 -8.41
CA TYR A 137 -6.58 11.80 -7.19
C TYR A 137 -7.71 10.87 -7.60
N GLU A 138 -7.61 9.60 -7.27
CA GLU A 138 -8.57 8.57 -7.67
C GLU A 138 -9.78 8.56 -6.72
N GLY A 139 -10.98 8.36 -7.27
CA GLY A 139 -12.19 8.18 -6.46
C GLY A 139 -12.64 9.40 -5.65
N VAL A 140 -12.32 10.62 -6.08
CA VAL A 140 -12.74 11.83 -5.37
C VAL A 140 -14.26 11.95 -5.31
N SER A 141 -14.79 12.17 -4.10
CA SER A 141 -16.22 12.39 -3.86
C SER A 141 -16.64 13.78 -4.32
N VAL A 142 -17.66 13.85 -5.16
CA VAL A 142 -18.15 15.09 -5.77
C VAL A 142 -19.68 15.14 -5.78
N GLY A 143 -20.21 16.34 -5.66
CA GLY A 143 -21.64 16.60 -5.60
C GLY A 143 -22.16 17.39 -6.79
N THR A 144 -23.46 17.65 -6.76
CA THR A 144 -24.16 18.49 -7.75
C THR A 144 -24.49 19.88 -7.22
N GLN A 145 -24.42 20.08 -5.90
CA GLN A 145 -24.63 21.37 -5.25
C GLN A 145 -23.43 22.31 -5.39
N ASP A 146 -23.67 23.62 -5.30
CA ASP A 146 -22.63 24.63 -5.42
C ASP A 146 -21.55 24.50 -4.34
N GLY A 147 -20.29 24.58 -4.76
CA GLY A 147 -19.12 24.44 -3.88
C GLY A 147 -18.88 23.02 -3.37
N THR A 148 -19.51 22.02 -4.00
CA THR A 148 -19.34 20.59 -3.68
C THR A 148 -18.71 19.79 -4.83
N ASN A 149 -18.24 20.51 -5.86
CA ASN A 149 -17.54 19.94 -6.98
C ASN A 149 -16.28 20.77 -7.26
N TYR A 150 -15.28 20.12 -7.82
CA TYR A 150 -14.06 20.76 -8.29
C TYR A 150 -14.21 21.12 -9.77
N ALA A 151 -15.27 21.86 -10.12
CA ALA A 151 -15.65 22.09 -11.52
C ALA A 151 -14.55 22.76 -12.37
N ASP A 152 -13.64 23.50 -11.72
CA ASP A 152 -12.53 24.18 -12.37
C ASP A 152 -11.32 23.25 -12.66
N LEU A 153 -11.38 21.97 -12.26
CA LEU A 153 -10.30 21.01 -12.40
C LEU A 153 -10.59 19.95 -13.47
N THR A 154 -9.53 19.42 -14.08
CA THR A 154 -9.64 18.33 -15.05
C THR A 154 -10.10 17.06 -14.34
N ALA A 155 -11.21 16.47 -14.78
CA ALA A 155 -11.78 15.28 -14.16
C ALA A 155 -12.31 14.29 -15.19
N THR A 156 -12.30 13.01 -14.83
CA THR A 156 -12.95 11.95 -15.62
C THR A 156 -14.47 12.02 -15.51
N ALA A 157 -15.17 11.28 -16.39
CA ALA A 157 -16.61 11.14 -16.26
C ALA A 157 -16.96 10.44 -14.92
N PRO A 158 -18.08 10.79 -14.27
CA PRO A 158 -18.48 10.15 -13.02
C PRO A 158 -18.62 8.64 -13.23
N THR A 159 -17.98 7.84 -12.39
CA THR A 159 -17.98 6.37 -12.51
C THR A 159 -19.17 5.77 -11.77
N ASP A 160 -19.47 6.25 -10.57
CA ASP A 160 -20.48 5.69 -9.67
C ASP A 160 -21.33 6.76 -8.98
N LYS A 161 -22.61 6.47 -8.80
CA LYS A 161 -23.58 7.28 -8.02
C LYS A 161 -23.95 6.48 -6.77
N ASN A 162 -23.59 7.01 -5.60
CA ASN A 162 -23.87 6.41 -4.31
C ASN A 162 -24.79 7.30 -3.48
N VAL A 163 -25.75 6.69 -2.76
CA VAL A 163 -26.54 7.41 -1.75
C VAL A 163 -25.63 7.75 -0.59
N ASN A 164 -25.68 8.99 -0.14
CA ASN A 164 -24.95 9.46 1.03
C ASN A 164 -25.62 8.94 2.30
N SER A 165 -25.05 7.88 2.89
CA SER A 165 -25.56 7.22 4.10
C SER A 165 -24.82 7.63 5.37
N ILE A 166 -24.01 8.70 5.34
CA ILE A 166 -23.29 9.20 6.53
C ILE A 166 -24.28 9.74 7.56
N ASN A 167 -24.04 9.46 8.85
CA ASN A 167 -24.82 10.08 9.93
C ASN A 167 -24.19 11.40 10.40
N LEU A 168 -24.94 12.19 11.17
CA LEU A 168 -24.48 13.52 11.59
C LEU A 168 -23.22 13.50 12.47
N GLU A 169 -23.06 12.51 13.36
CA GLU A 169 -21.91 12.44 14.26
C GLU A 169 -20.65 12.03 13.49
N GLU A 170 -20.75 11.04 12.60
CA GLU A 170 -19.67 10.64 11.70
C GLU A 170 -19.22 11.82 10.83
N LEU A 171 -20.17 12.58 10.27
CA LEU A 171 -19.88 13.79 9.49
C LEU A 171 -19.13 14.86 10.31
N LYS A 172 -19.52 15.08 11.58
CA LYS A 172 -18.81 16.01 12.47
C LYS A 172 -17.39 15.53 12.77
N THR A 173 -17.21 14.23 13.02
CA THR A 173 -15.90 13.62 13.25
C THR A 173 -15.00 13.80 12.02
N LYS A 174 -15.47 13.46 10.82
CA LYS A 174 -14.73 13.68 9.56
C LYS A 174 -14.39 15.14 9.34
N THR A 175 -15.33 16.05 9.64
CA THR A 175 -15.08 17.50 9.54
C THR A 175 -14.02 17.96 10.54
N ASN A 176 -14.02 17.45 11.77
CA ASN A 176 -13.02 17.79 12.77
C ASN A 176 -11.63 17.28 12.38
N ASN A 177 -11.54 16.01 11.96
CA ASN A 177 -10.30 15.38 11.50
C ASN A 177 -9.72 16.13 10.31
N TYR A 178 -10.54 16.53 9.34
CA TYR A 178 -10.13 17.38 8.23
C TYR A 178 -9.42 18.66 8.71
N PHE A 179 -9.92 19.33 9.75
CA PHE A 179 -9.27 20.53 10.28
C PHE A 179 -8.05 20.23 11.15
N ASP A 180 -8.00 19.09 11.83
CA ASP A 180 -6.81 18.62 12.55
C ASP A 180 -5.67 18.29 11.58
N ASP A 181 -5.97 17.63 10.46
CA ASP A 181 -5.01 17.33 9.39
C ASP A 181 -4.54 18.60 8.67
N MET A 182 -5.44 19.56 8.43
CA MET A 182 -5.10 20.89 7.92
C MET A 182 -4.17 21.64 8.89
N LEU A 183 -4.41 21.52 10.21
CA LEU A 183 -3.57 22.12 11.24
C LEU A 183 -2.18 21.47 11.29
N GLY A 184 -2.11 20.15 11.18
CA GLY A 184 -0.86 19.39 11.07
C GLY A 184 -0.05 19.80 9.84
N SER A 185 -0.74 20.08 8.73
CA SER A 185 -0.15 20.50 7.45
C SER A 185 -0.06 22.02 7.27
N PHE A 186 -0.27 22.80 8.34
CA PHE A 186 -0.45 24.25 8.20
C PHE A 186 0.77 24.94 7.59
N SER A 187 1.97 24.65 8.11
CA SER A 187 3.20 25.27 7.61
C SER A 187 3.44 24.93 6.14
N ASP A 188 3.06 23.71 5.72
CA ASP A 188 3.19 23.31 4.34
C ASP A 188 2.21 24.01 3.42
N ILE A 189 0.98 24.27 3.87
CA ILE A 189 -0.07 24.90 3.06
C ILE A 189 0.09 26.42 3.02
N PHE A 190 0.27 27.06 4.19
CA PHE A 190 0.12 28.50 4.37
C PHE A 190 1.44 29.27 4.39
N ALA A 191 2.53 28.65 4.86
CA ALA A 191 3.80 29.33 5.12
C ALA A 191 5.00 28.48 4.68
N ASN A 192 4.87 27.82 3.54
CA ASN A 192 5.87 26.87 3.08
C ASN A 192 7.21 27.58 2.85
N GLU A 193 8.31 27.00 3.33
CA GLU A 193 9.62 27.64 3.22
C GLU A 193 10.01 27.92 1.76
N GLU A 194 9.58 27.10 0.80
CA GLU A 194 9.86 27.30 -0.63
C GLU A 194 9.12 28.50 -1.25
N ASP A 195 8.07 29.00 -0.59
CA ASP A 195 7.36 30.20 -1.05
C ASP A 195 8.05 31.49 -0.64
N ALA A 196 8.96 31.45 0.33
CA ALA A 196 9.75 32.62 0.63
C ALA A 196 10.54 32.98 -0.65
N PRO A 197 10.47 34.20 -1.17
CA PRO A 197 11.28 34.54 -2.32
C PRO A 197 12.78 34.46 -1.95
N VAL A 198 13.63 34.29 -2.96
CA VAL A 198 15.08 34.35 -2.78
C VAL A 198 15.61 35.70 -3.23
N LEU A 199 16.73 36.12 -2.66
CA LEU A 199 17.37 37.36 -3.11
C LEU A 199 17.68 37.30 -4.61
N GLU A 200 17.55 38.43 -5.31
CA GLU A 200 17.88 38.55 -6.74
C GLU A 200 19.29 38.03 -7.06
N VAL A 201 20.24 38.19 -6.13
CA VAL A 201 21.62 37.70 -6.23
C VAL A 201 21.77 36.18 -6.06
N SER A 202 20.67 35.45 -5.84
CA SER A 202 20.68 33.99 -5.67
C SER A 202 20.58 33.28 -7.02
N ASP A 203 21.47 32.31 -7.24
CA ASP A 203 21.52 31.48 -8.46
C ASP A 203 20.42 30.39 -8.52
N LYS A 204 19.41 30.40 -7.64
CA LYS A 204 18.28 29.44 -7.69
C LYS A 204 17.25 29.90 -8.75
N PRO A 205 17.18 29.30 -9.95
CA PRO A 205 16.34 29.81 -11.04
C PRO A 205 14.84 29.53 -10.84
N SER A 206 14.49 28.57 -9.99
CA SER A 206 13.12 28.08 -9.78
C SER A 206 12.35 28.80 -8.67
N ARG A 207 12.94 29.81 -8.01
CA ARG A 207 12.29 30.56 -6.93
C ARG A 207 12.09 32.02 -7.30
N ASP A 208 10.92 32.52 -6.91
CA ASP A 208 10.51 33.91 -7.03
C ASP A 208 11.57 34.83 -6.40
N LYS A 209 11.88 35.95 -7.05
CA LYS A 209 12.97 36.86 -6.66
C LYS A 209 12.46 38.02 -5.81
N THR A 210 13.31 38.47 -4.90
CA THR A 210 13.07 39.66 -4.07
C THR A 210 14.36 40.45 -3.83
N THR A 211 14.21 41.70 -3.43
CA THR A 211 15.24 42.49 -2.76
C THR A 211 14.95 42.56 -1.26
N LEU A 212 15.99 42.82 -0.47
CA LEU A 212 15.91 43.02 0.97
C LEU A 212 16.31 44.46 1.28
N ASP A 213 15.41 45.21 1.89
CA ASP A 213 15.60 46.61 2.24
C ASP A 213 15.49 46.83 3.75
N PHE A 214 16.39 47.65 4.29
CA PHE A 214 16.41 48.02 5.68
C PHE A 214 16.09 49.51 5.82
N ASN A 215 14.94 49.80 6.41
CA ASN A 215 14.54 51.18 6.67
C ASN A 215 15.10 51.64 8.02
N GLU A 216 16.15 52.46 7.98
CA GLU A 216 16.80 53.03 9.17
C GLU A 216 15.85 53.87 10.04
N ALA A 217 14.87 54.56 9.45
CA ALA A 217 13.96 55.46 10.17
C ALA A 217 12.94 54.70 11.02
N THR A 218 12.50 53.53 10.57
CA THR A 218 11.57 52.65 11.30
C THR A 218 12.24 51.46 11.95
N ASN A 219 13.56 51.33 11.81
CA ASN A 219 14.36 50.18 12.24
C ASN A 219 13.70 48.84 11.82
N SER A 220 13.22 48.78 10.57
CA SER A 220 12.43 47.67 10.07
C SER A 220 12.99 47.10 8.78
N LEU A 221 13.03 45.78 8.73
CA LEU A 221 13.40 45.00 7.56
C LEU A 221 12.17 44.79 6.66
N SER A 222 12.32 44.91 5.35
CA SER A 222 11.27 44.66 4.38
C SER A 222 11.80 43.94 3.14
N ILE A 223 10.92 43.24 2.44
CA ILE A 223 11.23 42.56 1.18
C ILE A 223 10.32 43.08 0.07
N SER A 224 10.85 43.20 -1.14
CA SER A 224 10.06 43.62 -2.31
C SER A 224 9.09 42.54 -2.74
N LEU A 225 7.99 42.94 -3.37
CA LEU A 225 7.07 41.98 -3.96
C LEU A 225 7.76 41.24 -5.12
N PRO A 226 7.59 39.91 -5.25
CA PRO A 226 8.07 39.20 -6.41
C PRO A 226 7.45 39.66 -7.72
N GLU A 227 8.20 39.49 -8.81
CA GLU A 227 7.75 39.87 -10.15
C GLU A 227 6.45 39.15 -10.55
N ASN A 228 5.62 39.80 -11.37
CA ASN A 228 4.33 39.32 -11.88
C ASN A 228 3.16 39.26 -10.86
N TYR A 229 3.33 39.79 -9.65
CA TYR A 229 2.23 39.95 -8.69
C TYR A 229 1.89 41.42 -8.46
N ASN A 230 0.61 41.71 -8.20
CA ASN A 230 0.15 43.08 -7.94
C ASN A 230 0.22 43.45 -6.45
N SER A 231 0.16 42.46 -5.56
CA SER A 231 0.21 42.64 -4.12
C SER A 231 0.74 41.38 -3.41
N TRP A 232 1.14 41.54 -2.14
CA TRP A 232 1.51 40.41 -1.28
C TRP A 232 0.33 39.48 -1.03
N ASP A 233 -0.88 40.03 -0.94
CA ASP A 233 -2.11 39.26 -0.81
C ASP A 233 -2.32 38.35 -2.02
N ASP A 234 -2.11 38.87 -3.23
CA ASP A 234 -2.20 38.07 -4.47
C ASP A 234 -1.12 36.98 -4.51
N TYR A 235 0.11 37.32 -4.13
CA TYR A 235 1.21 36.36 -4.03
C TYR A 235 0.88 35.22 -3.08
N ILE A 236 0.57 35.54 -1.82
CA ILE A 236 0.30 34.56 -0.76
C ILE A 236 -0.92 33.71 -1.13
N LYS A 237 -2.01 34.34 -1.59
CA LYS A 237 -3.22 33.63 -2.03
C LYS A 237 -2.93 32.63 -3.15
N SER A 238 -2.09 32.99 -4.13
CA SER A 238 -1.77 32.08 -5.24
C SER A 238 -1.06 30.79 -4.76
N LYS A 239 -0.19 30.90 -3.76
CA LYS A 239 0.55 29.77 -3.19
C LYS A 239 -0.34 28.90 -2.31
N ILE A 240 -1.14 29.53 -1.45
CA ILE A 240 -2.13 28.87 -0.59
C ILE A 240 -3.12 28.08 -1.42
N ASN A 241 -3.72 28.70 -2.44
CA ASN A 241 -4.76 28.07 -3.27
C ASN A 241 -4.31 26.73 -3.84
N LYS A 242 -3.08 26.69 -4.36
CA LYS A 242 -2.51 25.49 -4.95
C LYS A 242 -2.40 24.36 -3.92
N ARG A 243 -1.78 24.62 -2.77
CA ARG A 243 -1.56 23.57 -1.76
C ARG A 243 -2.82 23.19 -1.00
N PHE A 244 -3.71 24.15 -0.75
CA PHE A 244 -4.98 23.89 -0.11
C PHE A 244 -5.88 23.02 -0.99
N THR A 245 -5.92 23.27 -2.30
CA THR A 245 -6.69 22.41 -3.22
C THR A 245 -6.14 20.98 -3.25
N ALA A 246 -4.81 20.80 -3.26
CA ALA A 246 -4.18 19.49 -3.18
C ALA A 246 -4.48 18.76 -1.85
N PHE A 247 -4.48 19.50 -0.74
CA PHE A 247 -4.87 19.00 0.58
C PHE A 247 -6.34 18.56 0.57
N ASP A 248 -7.27 19.40 0.12
CA ASP A 248 -8.70 19.08 0.12
C ASP A 248 -9.02 17.88 -0.78
N LEU A 249 -8.34 17.74 -1.93
CA LEU A 249 -8.43 16.55 -2.78
C LEU A 249 -7.90 15.29 -2.09
N LEU A 250 -6.77 15.37 -1.38
CA LEU A 250 -6.21 14.24 -0.63
C LEU A 250 -7.19 13.77 0.45
N GLU A 251 -7.70 14.69 1.27
CA GLU A 251 -8.70 14.38 2.30
C GLU A 251 -9.93 13.71 1.68
N ASN A 252 -10.35 14.17 0.50
CA ASN A 252 -11.47 13.59 -0.22
C ASN A 252 -11.20 12.18 -0.77
N THR A 253 -9.94 11.85 -1.08
CA THR A 253 -9.56 10.49 -1.51
C THR A 253 -9.49 9.48 -0.39
N LYS A 254 -9.33 9.92 0.88
CA LYS A 254 -9.31 9.03 2.04
C LYS A 254 -10.64 8.26 2.22
N ASP A 255 -11.74 8.80 1.69
CA ASP A 255 -13.08 8.20 1.70
C ASP A 255 -13.40 7.35 0.46
N SER A 256 -12.52 7.31 -0.55
CA SER A 256 -12.64 6.37 -1.68
C SER A 256 -11.83 5.11 -1.50
N GLU A 257 -10.75 5.20 -0.73
CA GLU A 257 -10.30 4.02 -0.02
C GLU A 257 -11.43 3.73 0.96
N GLU A 258 -12.07 2.55 0.89
CA GLU A 258 -12.84 2.07 2.04
C GLU A 258 -11.96 2.40 3.26
N GLU A 259 -12.47 3.13 4.26
CA GLU A 259 -11.73 3.36 5.50
C GLU A 259 -11.45 1.98 6.09
N GLU A 260 -10.37 1.35 5.61
CA GLU A 260 -9.88 0.10 6.10
C GLU A 260 -9.60 0.42 7.56
N PRO A 261 -10.34 -0.23 8.48
CA PRO A 261 -10.19 0.05 9.90
C PRO A 261 -8.71 -0.01 10.23
N GLU A 262 -8.23 0.94 11.04
CA GLU A 262 -6.84 0.91 11.50
C GLU A 262 -6.53 -0.50 12.00
N VAL A 263 -5.59 -1.14 11.31
CA VAL A 263 -5.32 -2.55 11.53
C VAL A 263 -4.67 -2.66 12.91
N PRO A 264 -5.29 -3.35 13.89
CA PRO A 264 -4.74 -3.44 15.22
C PRO A 264 -3.40 -4.18 15.14
N PRO A 265 -2.43 -3.83 16.00
CA PRO A 265 -1.11 -4.43 15.99
C PRO A 265 -1.22 -5.94 16.22
N VAL A 266 -0.42 -6.71 15.48
CA VAL A 266 -0.39 -8.17 15.60
C VAL A 266 -0.02 -8.60 17.01
N ILE A 267 0.92 -7.91 17.64
CA ILE A 267 1.16 -8.04 19.08
C ILE A 267 0.34 -6.96 19.77
N PRO A 268 -0.68 -7.31 20.58
CA PRO A 268 -1.52 -6.32 21.25
C PRO A 268 -0.68 -5.32 22.05
N ASP A 269 -1.09 -4.05 21.99
CA ASP A 269 -0.48 -2.90 22.68
C ASP A 269 0.95 -2.53 22.20
N GLU A 270 1.46 -3.14 21.12
CA GLU A 270 2.71 -2.70 20.48
C GLU A 270 2.43 -1.54 19.52
N PRO A 271 3.01 -0.34 19.72
CA PRO A 271 2.80 0.79 18.80
C PRO A 271 3.41 0.46 17.43
N ILE A 272 2.72 0.85 16.36
CA ILE A 272 3.18 0.66 14.99
C ILE A 272 3.62 2.00 14.43
N GLU A 273 4.81 2.04 13.85
CA GLU A 273 5.38 3.23 13.20
C GLU A 273 5.68 2.91 11.73
N ASP A 274 5.36 3.84 10.82
CA ASP A 274 5.80 3.70 9.42
C ASP A 274 7.29 4.05 9.31
N GLU A 275 8.09 3.13 8.78
CA GLU A 275 9.51 3.38 8.57
C GLU A 275 9.76 4.50 7.54
N PHE A 276 8.80 4.78 6.64
CA PHE A 276 8.91 5.85 5.64
C PHE A 276 8.54 7.25 6.14
N GLU A 277 7.83 7.37 7.26
CA GLU A 277 7.40 8.66 7.83
C GLU A 277 8.49 9.33 8.68
N LYS A 278 9.65 8.69 8.81
CA LYS A 278 10.81 9.29 9.49
C LYS A 278 11.39 10.40 8.60
N ASP A 279 11.60 11.58 9.19
CA ASP A 279 11.97 12.83 8.50
C ASP A 279 13.17 12.71 7.55
N ASP A 280 14.07 11.75 7.76
CA ASP A 280 15.29 11.54 6.97
C ASP A 280 15.09 10.62 5.76
N VAL A 281 13.98 9.89 5.65
CA VAL A 281 13.81 8.85 4.63
C VAL A 281 13.65 9.45 3.26
N ILE A 282 12.86 10.52 3.11
CA ILE A 282 12.68 11.18 1.82
C ILE A 282 13.99 11.73 1.24
N GLN A 283 14.93 12.11 2.11
CA GLN A 283 16.27 12.57 1.71
C GLN A 283 17.13 11.44 1.13
N ASN A 284 16.86 10.19 1.51
CA ASN A 284 17.57 9.01 1.04
C ASN A 284 16.97 8.37 -0.22
N ILE A 285 15.80 8.85 -0.67
CA ILE A 285 15.19 8.37 -1.92
C ILE A 285 16.06 8.77 -3.11
N PRO A 286 16.30 7.91 -4.13
CA PRO A 286 17.22 8.23 -5.22
C PRO A 286 16.80 9.44 -6.09
N ASN A 287 17.77 10.22 -6.57
CA ASN A 287 17.54 11.23 -7.60
C ASN A 287 17.45 10.55 -8.97
N LEU A 288 16.25 10.47 -9.55
CA LEU A 288 16.03 9.81 -10.84
C LEU A 288 16.09 10.79 -12.01
N VAL A 289 16.62 10.34 -13.14
CA VAL A 289 16.62 11.11 -14.39
C VAL A 289 15.23 10.99 -15.05
N PRO A 290 14.57 12.11 -15.41
CA PRO A 290 13.40 12.06 -16.28
C PRO A 290 13.84 11.75 -17.70
N TYR A 291 13.32 10.68 -18.29
CA TYR A 291 13.56 10.31 -19.68
C TYR A 291 12.33 10.64 -20.53
N ILE A 292 12.53 11.13 -21.75
CA ILE A 292 11.40 11.31 -22.67
C ILE A 292 10.76 9.95 -23.03
N ASN A 293 9.44 9.87 -22.93
CA ASN A 293 8.64 8.72 -23.37
C ASN A 293 8.81 8.46 -24.87
N TYR A 294 8.69 7.18 -25.26
CA TYR A 294 8.88 6.74 -26.63
C TYR A 294 7.91 7.41 -27.60
N GLU A 295 6.68 7.71 -27.16
CA GLU A 295 5.65 8.38 -27.97
C GLU A 295 6.11 9.78 -28.42
N TYR A 296 6.80 10.50 -27.52
CA TYR A 296 7.27 11.86 -27.72
C TYR A 296 8.76 11.95 -28.10
N TYR A 297 9.41 10.81 -28.34
CA TYR A 297 10.85 10.72 -28.58
C TYR A 297 11.33 11.59 -29.75
N ASP A 298 10.56 11.62 -30.83
CA ASP A 298 10.89 12.38 -32.05
C ASP A 298 10.61 13.89 -31.89
N GLU A 299 9.80 14.27 -30.89
CA GLU A 299 9.48 15.66 -30.55
C GLU A 299 10.54 16.30 -29.66
N PHE A 300 11.25 15.49 -28.87
CA PHE A 300 12.27 15.95 -27.94
C PHE A 300 13.59 16.26 -28.65
N ASP A 301 13.65 17.44 -29.27
CA ASP A 301 14.81 17.98 -29.99
C ASP A 301 15.24 19.33 -29.40
N SER A 302 16.54 19.63 -29.41
CA SER A 302 17.07 20.86 -28.81
C SER A 302 16.51 22.14 -29.43
N SER A 303 16.13 22.11 -30.71
CA SER A 303 15.45 23.23 -31.38
C SER A 303 14.02 23.47 -30.86
N LYS A 304 13.45 22.51 -30.14
CA LYS A 304 12.07 22.52 -29.63
C LYS A 304 11.97 22.64 -28.12
N TYR A 305 13.09 22.76 -27.39
CA TYR A 305 13.07 22.86 -25.92
C TYR A 305 12.23 24.02 -25.39
N ASP A 306 12.13 25.14 -26.12
CA ASP A 306 11.26 26.25 -25.71
C ASP A 306 9.78 25.87 -25.66
N LEU A 307 9.35 24.87 -26.47
CA LEU A 307 7.98 24.34 -26.43
C LEU A 307 7.72 23.53 -25.15
N PHE A 308 8.69 22.74 -24.69
CA PHE A 308 8.57 22.00 -23.43
C PHE A 308 8.58 22.96 -22.24
N ILE A 309 9.42 24.00 -22.28
CA ILE A 309 9.45 25.03 -21.22
C ILE A 309 8.12 25.81 -21.19
N SER A 310 7.55 26.17 -22.34
CA SER A 310 6.26 26.87 -22.38
C SER A 310 5.09 25.97 -21.97
N GLU A 311 5.11 24.69 -22.36
CA GLU A 311 4.10 23.71 -21.97
C GLU A 311 4.10 23.48 -20.46
N LEU A 312 5.27 23.41 -19.80
CA LEU A 312 5.33 23.32 -18.35
C LEU A 312 4.58 24.45 -17.63
N ASN A 313 4.62 25.67 -18.17
CA ASN A 313 3.97 26.83 -17.58
C ASN A 313 2.46 26.89 -17.85
N THR A 314 1.96 26.14 -18.83
CA THR A 314 0.57 26.20 -19.29
C THR A 314 -0.21 24.93 -18.94
N ASP A 315 0.41 23.77 -19.07
CA ASP A 315 -0.13 22.45 -18.73
C ASP A 315 0.98 21.52 -18.20
N PRO A 316 1.35 21.66 -16.91
CA PRO A 316 2.36 20.81 -16.28
C PRO A 316 2.05 19.31 -16.38
N ASN A 317 0.77 18.93 -16.49
CA ASN A 317 0.33 17.54 -16.42
C ASN A 317 0.60 16.85 -17.74
N THR A 318 0.17 17.48 -18.83
CA THR A 318 0.45 17.00 -20.18
C THR A 318 1.96 16.92 -20.39
N LEU A 319 2.72 17.92 -19.95
CA LEU A 319 4.18 17.86 -20.00
C LEU A 319 4.74 16.66 -19.21
N ASN A 320 4.37 16.49 -17.94
CA ASN A 320 4.92 15.41 -17.11
C ASN A 320 4.57 14.02 -17.66
N SER A 321 3.42 13.87 -18.34
CA SER A 321 3.06 12.64 -19.04
C SER A 321 3.95 12.31 -20.24
N ARG A 322 4.79 13.25 -20.71
CA ARG A 322 5.79 13.01 -21.76
C ARG A 322 7.08 12.41 -21.22
N PHE A 323 7.25 12.30 -19.90
CA PHE A 323 8.44 11.75 -19.28
C PHE A 323 8.13 10.50 -18.45
N PHE A 324 9.12 9.63 -18.31
CA PHE A 324 9.10 8.53 -17.36
C PHE A 324 10.36 8.52 -16.50
N TYR A 325 10.26 7.85 -15.37
CA TYR A 325 11.35 7.66 -14.42
C TYR A 325 11.62 6.16 -14.26
N ASN A 326 12.88 5.78 -14.09
CA ASN A 326 13.24 4.41 -13.75
C ASN A 326 12.97 4.12 -12.26
N ASN A 327 11.70 4.11 -11.88
CA ASN A 327 11.22 3.88 -10.52
C ASN A 327 10.34 2.61 -10.38
N PRO A 328 10.81 1.42 -10.76
CA PRO A 328 9.96 0.22 -10.71
C PRO A 328 9.77 -0.35 -9.30
N ILE A 329 10.49 0.15 -8.28
CA ILE A 329 10.47 -0.37 -6.91
C ILE A 329 9.78 0.61 -5.95
N PHE A 330 10.25 1.87 -5.88
CA PHE A 330 9.78 2.88 -4.92
C PHE A 330 8.50 3.60 -5.36
N THR A 331 7.44 2.83 -5.54
CA THR A 331 6.16 3.30 -6.11
C THR A 331 5.33 4.19 -5.18
N ARG A 332 5.69 4.25 -3.89
CA ARG A 332 5.21 5.24 -2.90
C ARG A 332 5.60 6.67 -3.25
N PHE A 333 6.75 6.87 -3.90
CA PHE A 333 7.25 8.21 -4.22
C PHE A 333 6.90 8.59 -5.66
N ASN A 334 6.30 9.76 -5.82
CA ASN A 334 6.00 10.34 -7.12
C ASN A 334 7.12 11.30 -7.55
N TYR A 335 7.49 11.27 -8.83
CA TYR A 335 8.51 12.13 -9.42
C TYR A 335 7.86 12.99 -10.48
N ARG A 336 8.11 14.30 -10.44
CA ARG A 336 7.59 15.24 -11.45
C ARG A 336 8.50 16.42 -11.69
N ILE A 337 8.57 16.88 -12.93
CA ILE A 337 9.26 18.09 -13.35
C ILE A 337 8.43 19.30 -12.91
N VAL A 338 9.06 20.20 -12.14
CA VAL A 338 8.48 21.47 -11.65
C VAL A 338 9.13 22.71 -12.26
N ALA A 339 10.32 22.57 -12.86
CA ALA A 339 10.94 23.62 -13.68
C ALA A 339 11.78 22.99 -14.80
N LEU A 340 11.91 23.70 -15.92
CA LEU A 340 12.79 23.34 -17.04
C LEU A 340 13.62 24.55 -17.46
N ASN A 341 14.93 24.36 -17.58
CA ASN A 341 15.87 25.41 -17.97
C ASN A 341 16.85 24.89 -19.03
N LYS A 342 17.23 25.74 -19.98
CA LYS A 342 18.33 25.43 -20.90
C LYS A 342 19.65 25.67 -20.19
N THR A 343 20.54 24.68 -20.19
CA THR A 343 21.89 24.83 -19.68
C THR A 343 22.77 25.58 -20.69
N THR A 344 23.91 26.08 -20.22
CA THR A 344 24.93 26.72 -21.08
C THR A 344 25.44 25.80 -22.19
N ASP A 345 25.36 24.49 -21.97
CA ASP A 345 25.81 23.46 -22.91
C ASP A 345 24.72 23.06 -23.92
N GLY A 346 23.56 23.73 -23.89
CA GLY A 346 22.44 23.49 -24.80
C GLY A 346 21.58 22.27 -24.45
N ASN A 347 21.78 21.67 -23.26
CA ASN A 347 20.93 20.60 -22.74
C ASN A 347 19.73 21.18 -21.99
N LEU A 348 18.71 20.35 -21.76
CA LEU A 348 17.56 20.71 -20.94
C LEU A 348 17.77 20.16 -19.53
N GLU A 349 17.83 21.03 -18.53
CA GLU A 349 17.87 20.69 -17.11
C GLU A 349 16.47 20.79 -16.51
N ALA A 350 16.06 19.77 -15.77
CA ALA A 350 14.82 19.73 -15.02
C ALA A 350 15.08 19.92 -13.53
N THR A 351 14.28 20.76 -12.88
CA THR A 351 14.05 20.65 -11.43
C THR A 351 12.94 19.64 -11.22
N VAL A 352 13.24 18.54 -10.55
CA VAL A 352 12.31 17.45 -10.26
C VAL A 352 11.96 17.46 -8.78
N ARG A 353 10.66 17.35 -8.48
CA ARG A 353 10.10 17.15 -7.14
C ARG A 353 9.86 15.66 -6.91
N ILE A 354 10.35 15.15 -5.78
CA ILE A 354 9.98 13.85 -5.22
C ILE A 354 9.00 14.11 -4.09
N GLU A 355 7.84 13.48 -4.09
CA GLU A 355 6.87 13.58 -2.99
C GLU A 355 6.38 12.21 -2.55
N ASP A 356 6.05 12.09 -1.26
CA ASP A 356 5.41 10.89 -0.71
C ASP A 356 3.90 10.93 -0.99
N LYS A 357 3.37 9.88 -1.65
CA LYS A 357 1.93 9.73 -1.92
C LYS A 357 1.09 9.59 -0.66
N ASN A 358 1.69 9.13 0.44
CA ASN A 358 0.99 8.94 1.72
C ASN A 358 1.10 10.19 2.61
N GLN A 359 2.03 11.10 2.31
CA GLN A 359 2.25 12.33 3.07
C GLN A 359 2.73 13.44 2.12
N ILE A 360 1.79 14.09 1.42
CA ILE A 360 2.09 15.04 0.32
C ILE A 360 2.94 16.24 0.79
N SER A 361 2.89 16.60 2.07
CA SER A 361 3.77 17.60 2.69
C SER A 361 5.24 17.19 2.70
N SER A 362 5.54 15.90 2.74
CA SER A 362 6.89 15.35 2.62
C SER A 362 7.32 15.36 1.16
N TYR A 363 8.12 16.36 0.78
CA TYR A 363 8.72 16.43 -0.55
C TYR A 363 10.13 17.03 -0.52
N ARG A 364 10.89 16.80 -1.58
CA ARG A 364 12.13 17.55 -1.86
C ARG A 364 12.33 17.75 -3.36
N VAL A 365 13.18 18.71 -3.71
CA VAL A 365 13.52 19.00 -5.11
C VAL A 365 14.99 18.74 -5.40
N TYR A 366 15.30 18.38 -6.64
CA TYR A 366 16.67 18.25 -7.14
C TYR A 366 16.75 18.63 -8.61
N ASN A 367 17.94 19.03 -9.06
CA ASN A 367 18.18 19.36 -10.47
C ASN A 367 18.89 18.19 -11.16
N VAL A 368 18.47 17.91 -12.40
CA VAL A 368 19.04 16.84 -13.22
C VAL A 368 18.81 17.13 -14.70
N ASN A 369 19.76 16.75 -15.55
CA ASN A 369 19.57 16.84 -16.99
C ASN A 369 18.48 15.86 -17.45
N VAL A 370 17.59 16.33 -18.32
CA VAL A 370 16.58 15.48 -18.96
C VAL A 370 17.27 14.50 -19.89
N GLY A 371 16.92 13.22 -19.76
CA GLY A 371 17.49 12.13 -20.53
C GLY A 371 16.78 11.88 -21.85
N LYS A 372 17.56 11.63 -22.91
CA LYS A 372 17.09 11.01 -24.16
C LYS A 372 17.89 9.73 -24.38
N LEU A 373 17.20 8.59 -24.48
CA LEU A 373 17.86 7.32 -24.78
C LEU A 373 18.25 7.25 -26.27
N GLU A 374 18.95 6.20 -26.68
CA GLU A 374 19.59 6.10 -28.00
C GLU A 374 18.62 6.05 -29.21
N SER A 375 17.46 5.43 -29.06
CA SER A 375 16.47 5.32 -30.15
C SER A 375 15.05 5.18 -29.59
N LYS A 376 14.04 5.55 -30.39
CA LYS A 376 12.62 5.41 -30.03
C LYS A 376 12.25 3.97 -29.65
N ASN A 377 12.72 2.99 -30.43
CA ASN A 377 12.45 1.57 -30.17
C ASN A 377 13.14 1.09 -28.89
N PHE A 378 14.36 1.55 -28.64
CA PHE A 378 15.06 1.23 -27.39
C PHE A 378 14.37 1.88 -26.18
N THR A 379 13.95 3.14 -26.27
CA THR A 379 13.15 3.82 -25.24
C THR A 379 11.88 3.04 -24.90
N LYS A 380 11.13 2.62 -25.93
CA LYS A 380 9.94 1.77 -25.77
C LYS A 380 10.25 0.45 -25.06
N ALA A 381 11.36 -0.20 -25.39
CA ALA A 381 11.78 -1.42 -24.70
C ALA A 381 12.13 -1.18 -23.23
N ARG A 382 12.79 -0.06 -22.92
CA ARG A 382 13.15 0.32 -21.55
C ARG A 382 11.91 0.61 -20.70
N GLU A 383 10.94 1.34 -21.23
CA GLU A 383 9.65 1.55 -20.57
C GLU A 383 8.93 0.23 -20.32
N ALA A 384 8.87 -0.65 -21.33
CA ALA A 384 8.26 -1.97 -21.18
C ALA A 384 8.92 -2.83 -20.08
N GLN A 385 10.24 -2.76 -19.94
CA GLN A 385 10.98 -3.41 -18.86
C GLN A 385 10.63 -2.83 -17.49
N ILE A 386 10.60 -1.50 -17.36
CA ILE A 386 10.26 -0.80 -16.11
C ILE A 386 8.85 -1.20 -15.67
N ASN A 387 7.87 -1.12 -16.57
CA ASN A 387 6.48 -1.49 -16.33
C ASN A 387 6.36 -2.96 -15.90
N PHE A 388 7.12 -3.87 -16.54
CA PHE A 388 7.12 -5.29 -16.17
C PHE A 388 7.68 -5.54 -14.76
N ILE A 389 8.80 -4.92 -14.42
CA ILE A 389 9.41 -5.04 -13.08
C ILE A 389 8.48 -4.44 -12.02
N GLN A 390 7.90 -3.27 -12.30
CA GLN A 390 6.93 -2.61 -11.43
C GLN A 390 5.72 -3.50 -11.15
N ASN A 391 5.10 -4.06 -12.20
CA ASN A 391 3.98 -5.00 -12.06
C ASN A 391 4.37 -6.26 -11.28
N THR A 392 5.62 -6.72 -11.40
CA THR A 392 6.12 -7.87 -10.64
C THR A 392 6.24 -7.54 -9.15
N MET A 393 6.73 -6.34 -8.80
CA MET A 393 6.79 -5.86 -7.41
C MET A 393 5.40 -5.56 -6.84
N PHE A 394 4.47 -5.03 -7.64
CA PHE A 394 3.08 -4.83 -7.24
C PHE A 394 2.40 -6.13 -6.81
N LYS A 395 2.65 -7.25 -7.51
CA LYS A 395 2.16 -8.56 -7.06
C LYS A 395 2.70 -8.93 -5.67
N PHE A 396 3.94 -8.56 -5.35
CA PHE A 396 4.53 -8.76 -4.03
C PHE A 396 3.90 -7.84 -2.96
N TYR A 397 3.73 -6.54 -3.24
CA TYR A 397 3.08 -5.61 -2.32
C TYR A 397 1.61 -5.97 -2.06
N ASN A 398 0.88 -6.39 -3.10
CA ASN A 398 -0.50 -6.87 -2.97
C ASN A 398 -0.60 -8.21 -2.22
N ALA A 399 0.43 -9.06 -2.28
CA ALA A 399 0.49 -10.24 -1.43
C ALA A 399 0.70 -9.90 0.04
N LEU A 400 1.38 -8.79 0.34
CA LEU A 400 1.58 -8.26 1.68
C LEU A 400 0.41 -7.39 2.19
N GLY A 401 -0.56 -7.05 1.34
CA GLY A 401 -1.68 -6.18 1.71
C GLY A 401 -1.30 -4.69 1.89
N ILE A 402 -0.14 -4.26 1.38
CA ILE A 402 0.34 -2.87 1.52
C ILE A 402 0.09 -2.01 0.27
N GLY A 403 -0.36 -2.63 -0.83
CA GLY A 403 -0.73 -1.95 -2.08
C GLY A 403 0.41 -1.24 -2.79
N GLU A 404 0.08 -0.52 -3.87
CA GLU A 404 1.04 0.25 -4.67
C GLU A 404 1.60 1.48 -3.95
N LYS A 405 0.86 1.99 -2.96
CA LYS A 405 1.29 3.08 -2.07
C LYS A 405 2.30 2.65 -1.01
N ILE A 406 2.55 1.33 -0.87
CA ILE A 406 3.49 0.76 0.11
C ILE A 406 3.19 1.28 1.53
N THR A 407 1.93 1.17 1.95
CA THR A 407 1.47 1.60 3.29
C THR A 407 1.93 0.57 4.31
N LEU A 408 3.14 0.73 4.85
CA LEU A 408 3.80 -0.31 5.65
C LEU A 408 3.06 -0.60 6.96
N VAL A 409 2.37 0.38 7.54
CA VAL A 409 1.58 0.21 8.77
C VAL A 409 0.51 -0.88 8.65
N LYS A 410 0.02 -1.19 7.43
CA LYS A 410 -0.91 -2.31 7.18
C LYS A 410 -0.30 -3.70 7.48
N LEU A 411 1.02 -3.79 7.66
CA LEU A 411 1.68 -5.02 8.13
C LEU A 411 1.43 -5.29 9.62
N ALA A 412 1.04 -4.27 10.38
CA ALA A 412 0.68 -4.32 11.80
C ALA A 412 1.75 -4.93 12.74
N ASN A 413 3.03 -4.90 12.34
CA ASN A 413 4.15 -5.29 13.19
C ASN A 413 5.48 -4.65 12.75
N ASN A 414 6.22 -4.06 13.69
CA ASN A 414 7.46 -3.32 13.39
C ASN A 414 8.58 -4.18 12.81
N ASP A 415 8.73 -5.45 13.22
CA ASP A 415 9.76 -6.33 12.64
C ASP A 415 9.45 -6.65 11.18
N LEU A 416 8.17 -6.87 10.85
CA LEU A 416 7.72 -7.06 9.47
C LEU A 416 7.89 -5.78 8.64
N ILE A 417 7.48 -4.63 9.17
CA ILE A 417 7.66 -3.32 8.55
C ILE A 417 9.13 -3.11 8.16
N ARG A 418 10.03 -3.27 9.13
CA ARG A 418 11.47 -3.11 8.91
C ARG A 418 12.02 -4.12 7.90
N THR A 419 11.54 -5.36 7.96
CA THR A 419 11.95 -6.41 7.03
C THR A 419 11.54 -6.07 5.60
N VAL A 420 10.28 -5.68 5.39
CA VAL A 420 9.76 -5.31 4.06
C VAL A 420 10.45 -4.04 3.56
N TYR A 421 10.63 -3.03 4.40
CA TYR A 421 11.40 -1.82 4.07
C TYR A 421 12.81 -2.16 3.58
N ASN A 422 13.54 -3.02 4.30
CA ASN A 422 14.87 -3.48 3.89
C ASN A 422 14.83 -4.24 2.55
N LEU A 423 13.82 -5.08 2.32
CA LEU A 423 13.66 -5.79 1.05
C LEU A 423 13.40 -4.83 -0.12
N VAL A 424 12.60 -3.78 0.09
CA VAL A 424 12.37 -2.72 -0.91
C VAL A 424 13.69 -2.00 -1.23
N LEU A 425 14.48 -1.62 -0.22
CA LEU A 425 15.78 -1.01 -0.42
C LEU A 425 16.75 -1.91 -1.21
N GLU A 426 16.81 -3.20 -0.89
CA GLU A 426 17.68 -4.15 -1.58
C GLU A 426 17.24 -4.42 -3.03
N ALA A 427 15.93 -4.42 -3.29
CA ALA A 427 15.42 -4.47 -4.65
C ALA A 427 15.80 -3.22 -5.45
N GLN A 428 15.73 -2.03 -4.85
CA GLN A 428 16.19 -0.80 -5.50
C GLN A 428 17.69 -0.85 -5.82
N LYS A 429 18.53 -1.34 -4.89
CA LYS A 429 19.97 -1.51 -5.13
C LYS A 429 20.27 -2.41 -6.33
N ILE A 430 19.46 -3.45 -6.58
CA ILE A 430 19.59 -4.27 -7.79
C ILE A 430 19.27 -3.46 -9.04
N ILE A 431 18.22 -2.63 -9.01
CA ILE A 431 17.91 -1.75 -10.14
C ILE A 431 19.07 -0.78 -10.40
N GLU A 432 19.78 -0.32 -9.39
CA GLU A 432 20.93 0.58 -9.55
C GLU A 432 22.26 -0.13 -9.86
N ASP A 433 22.32 -1.46 -9.71
CA ASP A 433 23.54 -2.23 -9.95
C ASP A 433 23.96 -2.18 -11.43
N GLN A 434 25.24 -1.89 -11.66
CA GLN A 434 25.77 -1.70 -13.01
C GLN A 434 25.73 -2.99 -13.85
N LYS A 435 25.92 -4.17 -13.24
CA LYS A 435 25.88 -5.45 -13.98
C LYS A 435 24.44 -5.79 -14.35
N PHE A 436 23.51 -5.55 -13.43
CA PHE A 436 22.10 -5.71 -13.70
C PHE A 436 21.63 -4.76 -14.80
N GLN A 437 22.00 -3.47 -14.74
CA GLN A 437 21.69 -2.50 -15.79
C GLN A 437 22.28 -2.90 -17.15
N ALA A 438 23.53 -3.37 -17.20
CA ALA A 438 24.12 -3.86 -18.43
C ALA A 438 23.32 -5.04 -19.03
N LYS A 439 22.82 -5.95 -18.18
CA LYS A 439 21.98 -7.07 -18.62
C LYS A 439 20.60 -6.63 -19.08
N LEU A 440 19.99 -5.65 -18.42
CA LEU A 440 18.73 -5.07 -18.89
C LEU A 440 18.91 -4.36 -20.23
N ILE A 441 20.01 -3.63 -20.44
CA ILE A 441 20.32 -2.99 -21.73
C ILE A 441 20.48 -4.06 -22.83
N GLU A 442 21.21 -5.14 -22.55
CA GLU A 442 21.33 -6.28 -23.49
C GLU A 442 19.96 -6.89 -23.85
N GLN A 443 19.07 -7.03 -22.86
CA GLN A 443 17.71 -7.54 -23.09
C GLN A 443 16.87 -6.53 -23.89
N ALA A 444 17.00 -5.22 -23.61
CA ALA A 444 16.25 -4.18 -24.30
C ALA A 444 16.54 -4.19 -25.81
N HIS A 445 17.81 -4.28 -26.20
CA HIS A 445 18.20 -4.42 -27.61
C HIS A 445 17.65 -5.69 -28.29
N LYS A 446 17.43 -6.78 -27.53
CA LYS A 446 16.84 -8.02 -28.08
C LYS A 446 15.35 -7.86 -28.39
N ILE A 447 14.65 -6.96 -27.71
CA ILE A 447 13.20 -6.82 -27.81
C ILE A 447 12.74 -5.53 -28.51
N GLU A 448 13.60 -4.51 -28.63
CA GLU A 448 13.25 -3.16 -29.12
C GLU A 448 12.47 -3.14 -30.45
N ASN A 449 12.78 -4.06 -31.37
CA ASN A 449 12.15 -4.14 -32.69
C ASN A 449 10.96 -5.10 -32.74
N LYS A 450 10.61 -5.75 -31.62
CA LYS A 450 9.48 -6.71 -31.51
C LYS A 450 8.22 -6.09 -30.93
N LEU A 451 8.33 -4.97 -30.21
CA LEU A 451 7.24 -4.39 -29.42
C LEU A 451 6.37 -3.47 -30.26
N ALA A 452 5.04 -3.60 -30.17
CA ALA A 452 4.11 -2.64 -30.75
C ALA A 452 3.91 -1.43 -29.82
N VAL A 453 3.72 -1.69 -28.53
CA VAL A 453 3.54 -0.73 -27.44
C VAL A 453 4.60 -0.96 -26.35
N ALA A 454 4.68 -0.11 -25.33
CA ALA A 454 5.58 -0.27 -24.18
C ALA A 454 5.15 -1.41 -23.21
N GLN A 455 4.90 -2.60 -23.75
CA GLN A 455 4.50 -3.81 -23.02
C GLN A 455 5.13 -5.05 -23.64
N ILE A 456 5.70 -5.92 -22.80
CA ILE A 456 6.28 -7.20 -23.24
C ILE A 456 5.17 -8.26 -23.24
N GLU A 457 4.72 -8.69 -24.42
CA GLU A 457 3.66 -9.71 -24.55
C GLU A 457 4.20 -11.14 -24.77
N ASN A 458 5.41 -11.26 -25.33
CA ASN A 458 6.00 -12.55 -25.64
C ASN A 458 6.43 -13.30 -24.37
N GLU A 459 5.91 -14.50 -24.16
CA GLU A 459 6.17 -15.32 -22.95
C GLU A 459 7.67 -15.61 -22.73
N SER A 460 8.45 -15.82 -23.81
CA SER A 460 9.89 -16.06 -23.67
C SER A 460 10.62 -14.81 -23.19
N ASP A 461 10.31 -13.65 -23.76
CA ASP A 461 10.94 -12.38 -23.39
C ASP A 461 10.52 -11.96 -21.95
N GLN A 462 9.27 -12.23 -21.55
CA GLN A 462 8.80 -12.07 -20.17
C GLN A 462 9.55 -12.98 -19.21
N ASN A 463 9.68 -14.27 -19.53
CA ASN A 463 10.41 -15.23 -18.71
C ASN A 463 11.90 -14.85 -18.55
N ASP A 464 12.54 -14.37 -19.61
CA ASP A 464 13.93 -13.92 -19.55
C ASP A 464 14.09 -12.72 -18.60
N LEU A 465 13.20 -11.72 -18.70
CA LEU A 465 13.22 -10.56 -17.81
C LEU A 465 12.86 -10.94 -16.37
N PHE A 466 11.89 -11.82 -16.18
CA PHE A 466 11.51 -12.34 -14.87
C PHE A 466 12.66 -13.09 -14.20
N ASN A 467 13.31 -13.98 -14.95
CA ASN A 467 14.48 -14.72 -14.47
C ASN A 467 15.66 -13.78 -14.18
N LEU A 468 15.86 -12.73 -14.97
CA LEU A 468 16.87 -11.72 -14.71
C LEU A 468 16.58 -10.97 -13.40
N PHE A 469 15.35 -10.48 -13.21
CA PHE A 469 14.98 -9.67 -12.04
C PHE A 469 14.81 -10.53 -10.77
N ILE A 470 13.85 -11.46 -10.75
CA ILE A 470 13.59 -12.31 -9.57
C ILE A 470 14.76 -13.24 -9.29
N GLY A 471 15.49 -13.69 -10.33
CA GLY A 471 16.71 -14.47 -10.12
C GLY A 471 17.82 -13.66 -9.47
N SER A 472 17.97 -12.37 -9.84
CA SER A 472 18.88 -11.46 -9.13
C SER A 472 18.50 -11.31 -7.66
N LEU A 473 17.22 -11.06 -7.36
CA LEU A 473 16.74 -10.97 -5.97
C LEU A 473 17.01 -12.28 -5.19
N ASN A 474 16.73 -13.43 -5.80
CA ASN A 474 16.92 -14.72 -5.16
C ASN A 474 18.40 -15.06 -4.86
N ASN A 475 19.34 -14.37 -5.49
CA ASN A 475 20.77 -14.52 -5.26
C ASN A 475 21.35 -13.50 -4.25
N ILE A 476 20.54 -12.58 -3.73
CA ILE A 476 20.95 -11.64 -2.69
C ILE A 476 21.13 -12.37 -1.36
N ASN A 477 22.25 -12.10 -0.70
CA ASN A 477 22.54 -12.54 0.67
C ASN A 477 22.54 -11.33 1.61
N LEU A 478 21.57 -11.30 2.53
CA LEU A 478 21.42 -10.28 3.56
C LEU A 478 22.19 -10.70 4.80
N ASN A 479 23.32 -10.03 5.06
CA ASN A 479 24.22 -10.36 6.15
C ASN A 479 23.85 -9.58 7.42
N PHE A 480 23.34 -10.29 8.42
CA PHE A 480 23.19 -9.80 9.78
C PHE A 480 24.31 -10.42 10.62
N LYS A 481 24.80 -9.70 11.64
CA LYS A 481 26.05 -10.02 12.39
C LYS A 481 26.38 -11.50 12.60
N THR A 482 25.38 -12.34 12.85
CA THR A 482 25.54 -13.78 13.11
C THR A 482 24.79 -14.70 12.14
N VAL A 483 23.98 -14.16 11.22
CA VAL A 483 23.12 -14.94 10.32
C VAL A 483 23.02 -14.28 8.95
N THR A 484 23.16 -15.07 7.89
CA THR A 484 22.89 -14.64 6.52
C THR A 484 21.55 -15.21 6.08
N TYR A 485 20.68 -14.37 5.53
CA TYR A 485 19.43 -14.80 4.91
C TYR A 485 19.44 -14.53 3.41
N GLY A 486 18.84 -15.43 2.63
CA GLY A 486 18.42 -15.07 1.28
C GLY A 486 17.32 -14.00 1.30
N TYR A 487 17.12 -13.27 0.19
CA TYR A 487 16.11 -12.20 0.09
C TYR A 487 14.71 -12.63 0.57
N PHE A 488 14.13 -13.67 -0.04
CA PHE A 488 12.81 -14.18 0.36
C PHE A 488 12.83 -14.95 1.69
N GLU A 489 13.98 -15.51 2.07
CA GLU A 489 14.15 -16.22 3.33
C GLU A 489 14.04 -15.28 4.53
N TYR A 490 14.55 -14.04 4.41
CA TYR A 490 14.48 -13.05 5.46
C TYR A 490 13.04 -12.75 5.88
N LEU A 491 12.12 -12.62 4.91
CA LEU A 491 10.69 -12.44 5.19
C LEU A 491 10.09 -13.68 5.87
N ALA A 492 10.38 -14.88 5.37
CA ALA A 492 9.89 -16.12 5.95
C ALA A 492 10.39 -16.35 7.39
N ALA A 493 11.65 -15.99 7.68
CA ALA A 493 12.23 -16.04 9.01
C ALA A 493 11.55 -15.03 9.95
N THR A 494 11.25 -13.83 9.46
CA THR A 494 10.56 -12.80 10.24
C THR A 494 9.14 -13.22 10.61
N TYR A 495 8.36 -13.77 9.67
CA TYR A 495 7.05 -14.36 10.01
C TYR A 495 7.15 -15.49 11.03
N ALA A 496 8.17 -16.35 10.94
CA ALA A 496 8.38 -17.41 11.93
C ALA A 496 8.66 -16.85 13.33
N ASN A 497 9.48 -15.81 13.42
CA ASN A 497 9.78 -15.12 14.68
C ASN A 497 8.54 -14.40 15.22
N LEU A 498 7.77 -13.74 14.36
CA LEU A 498 6.51 -13.09 14.74
C LEU A 498 5.52 -14.09 15.33
N LEU A 499 5.36 -15.27 14.73
CA LEU A 499 4.50 -16.33 15.28
C LEU A 499 4.94 -16.77 16.68
N ILE A 500 6.25 -16.86 16.92
CA ILE A 500 6.80 -17.20 18.25
C ILE A 500 6.49 -16.08 19.23
N LYS A 501 6.77 -14.82 18.88
CA LYS A 501 6.47 -13.65 19.71
C LYS A 501 4.98 -13.55 20.05
N TYR A 502 4.12 -13.73 19.05
CA TYR A 502 2.67 -13.74 19.20
C TYR A 502 2.20 -14.84 20.16
N LYS A 503 2.72 -16.06 20.03
CA LYS A 503 2.37 -17.13 20.98
C LYS A 503 2.85 -16.84 22.39
N ASN A 504 4.03 -16.25 22.53
CA ASN A 504 4.57 -15.88 23.84
C ASN A 504 3.75 -14.76 24.49
N SER A 505 3.33 -13.73 23.74
CA SER A 505 2.49 -12.66 24.29
C SER A 505 1.16 -13.20 24.84
N LEU A 506 0.57 -14.19 24.18
CA LEU A 506 -0.62 -14.89 24.65
C LEU A 506 -0.39 -15.79 25.88
N LEU A 507 0.79 -16.42 25.98
CA LEU A 507 1.13 -17.32 27.09
C LEU A 507 1.55 -16.56 28.35
N GLU A 508 2.22 -15.42 28.19
CA GLU A 508 2.77 -14.61 29.27
C GLU A 508 1.73 -13.61 29.84
N ASN A 509 0.69 -13.29 29.06
CA ASN A 509 -0.40 -12.40 29.47
C ASN A 509 -1.71 -13.17 29.71
N GLU A 510 -1.91 -13.67 30.94
CA GLU A 510 -3.12 -14.41 31.32
C GLU A 510 -4.40 -13.57 31.19
N GLU A 511 -4.32 -12.26 31.40
CA GLU A 511 -5.44 -11.34 31.30
C GLU A 511 -5.93 -11.22 29.85
N LEU A 512 -5.02 -10.99 28.91
CA LEU A 512 -5.31 -10.95 27.48
C LEU A 512 -5.99 -12.25 27.01
N MET A 513 -5.43 -13.40 27.38
CA MET A 513 -6.05 -14.69 27.05
C MET A 513 -7.44 -14.86 27.68
N SER A 514 -7.68 -14.30 28.86
CA SER A 514 -9.00 -14.27 29.49
C SER A 514 -9.98 -13.40 28.71
N ILE A 515 -9.55 -12.21 28.27
CA ILE A 515 -10.34 -11.29 27.44
C ILE A 515 -10.75 -11.96 26.13
N ILE A 516 -9.80 -12.56 25.42
CA ILE A 516 -10.06 -13.27 24.15
C ILE A 516 -11.13 -14.36 24.37
N LYS A 517 -10.96 -15.21 25.38
CA LYS A 517 -11.94 -16.28 25.68
C LYS A 517 -13.32 -15.74 26.02
N ARG A 518 -13.40 -14.61 26.74
CA ARG A 518 -14.67 -13.95 27.06
C ARG A 518 -15.33 -13.42 25.78
N ASN A 519 -14.60 -12.73 24.91
CA ASN A 519 -15.15 -12.20 23.66
C ASN A 519 -15.70 -13.32 22.77
N PHE A 520 -14.95 -14.43 22.62
CA PHE A 520 -15.43 -15.62 21.90
C PHE A 520 -16.71 -16.20 22.54
N SER A 521 -16.75 -16.33 23.86
CA SER A 521 -17.92 -16.85 24.58
C SER A 521 -19.14 -15.93 24.42
N SER A 522 -18.96 -14.61 24.56
CA SER A 522 -20.02 -13.61 24.46
C SER A 522 -20.62 -13.57 23.05
N LEU A 523 -19.81 -13.76 22.02
CA LEU A 523 -20.24 -13.82 20.61
C LEU A 523 -20.61 -15.25 20.14
N HIS A 524 -20.61 -16.23 21.05
CA HIS A 524 -20.93 -17.64 20.76
C HIS A 524 -20.04 -18.29 19.69
N PHE A 525 -18.78 -17.87 19.63
CA PHE A 525 -17.77 -18.40 18.72
C PHE A 525 -16.93 -19.50 19.37
N ASP A 526 -16.57 -20.48 18.54
CA ASP A 526 -15.69 -21.58 18.94
C ASP A 526 -14.21 -21.17 18.92
N ILE A 527 -13.58 -21.18 20.10
CA ILE A 527 -12.15 -20.88 20.27
C ILE A 527 -11.24 -21.92 19.60
N GLU A 528 -11.72 -23.13 19.31
CA GLU A 528 -10.93 -24.13 18.58
C GLU A 528 -10.57 -23.67 17.16
N ASN A 529 -11.37 -22.79 16.54
CA ASN A 529 -11.04 -22.18 15.25
C ASN A 529 -9.86 -21.22 15.34
N TYR A 530 -9.70 -20.52 16.47
CA TYR A 530 -8.53 -19.69 16.74
C TYR A 530 -7.26 -20.54 16.85
N ASP A 531 -7.33 -21.64 17.61
CA ASP A 531 -6.23 -22.61 17.71
C ASP A 531 -5.91 -23.28 16.36
N LYS A 532 -6.93 -23.57 15.55
CA LYS A 532 -6.77 -24.07 14.17
C LYS A 532 -5.99 -23.06 13.34
N ALA A 533 -6.35 -21.77 13.39
CA ALA A 533 -5.67 -20.71 12.65
C ALA A 533 -4.18 -20.65 12.98
N LEU A 534 -3.80 -20.74 14.27
CA LEU A 534 -2.39 -20.77 14.68
C LEU A 534 -1.62 -22.00 14.16
N ARG A 535 -2.29 -23.16 14.05
CA ARG A 535 -1.70 -24.37 13.43
C ARG A 535 -1.55 -24.22 11.93
N VAL A 536 -2.54 -23.64 11.24
CA VAL A 536 -2.47 -23.36 9.81
C VAL A 536 -1.34 -22.38 9.52
N LEU A 537 -1.28 -21.27 10.25
CA LEU A 537 -0.23 -20.26 10.15
C LEU A 537 1.18 -20.86 10.29
N ASN A 538 1.38 -21.72 11.30
CA ASN A 538 2.64 -22.45 11.46
C ASN A 538 2.95 -23.37 10.26
N SER A 539 1.94 -24.05 9.71
CA SER A 539 2.11 -24.91 8.54
C SER A 539 2.49 -24.10 7.30
N ASP A 540 1.83 -22.97 7.08
CA ASP A 540 2.06 -22.11 5.91
C ASP A 540 3.42 -21.41 6.00
N ILE A 541 3.85 -20.95 7.18
CA ILE A 541 5.21 -20.41 7.40
C ILE A 541 6.28 -21.50 7.14
N ASN A 542 6.02 -22.76 7.49
CA ASN A 542 6.95 -23.83 7.14
C ASN A 542 6.92 -24.14 5.63
N LEU A 543 5.77 -23.98 4.98
CA LEU A 543 5.64 -24.14 3.54
C LEU A 543 6.43 -23.07 2.78
N THR A 544 6.46 -21.81 3.22
CA THR A 544 7.28 -20.76 2.57
C THR A 544 8.75 -21.15 2.55
N LYS A 545 9.30 -21.65 3.67
CA LYS A 545 10.67 -22.19 3.73
C LYS A 545 10.86 -23.35 2.75
N GLY A 546 9.88 -24.22 2.61
CA GLY A 546 9.89 -25.32 1.64
C GLY A 546 9.90 -24.84 0.19
N ILE A 547 9.08 -23.84 -0.14
CA ILE A 547 9.01 -23.23 -1.47
C ILE A 547 10.34 -22.56 -1.82
N ILE A 548 10.88 -21.73 -0.92
CA ILE A 548 12.16 -21.02 -1.10
C ILE A 548 13.32 -22.00 -1.35
N ASN A 549 13.34 -23.14 -0.67
CA ASN A 549 14.39 -24.14 -0.83
C ASN A 549 14.09 -25.21 -1.89
N SER A 550 12.94 -25.14 -2.56
CA SER A 550 12.58 -26.11 -3.59
C SER A 550 13.43 -25.94 -4.85
N SER A 551 13.69 -27.08 -5.52
CA SER A 551 14.38 -27.17 -6.80
C SER A 551 13.44 -27.01 -8.01
N GLU A 552 12.33 -26.27 -7.84
CA GLU A 552 11.36 -26.02 -8.90
C GLU A 552 12.05 -25.43 -10.14
N ILE A 553 11.76 -25.98 -11.33
CA ILE A 553 12.47 -25.64 -12.56
C ILE A 553 12.08 -24.24 -13.07
N LYS A 554 10.83 -23.80 -12.83
CA LYS A 554 10.33 -22.48 -13.23
C LYS A 554 10.26 -21.53 -12.03
N LEU A 555 11.07 -20.47 -12.06
CA LEU A 555 11.14 -19.47 -11.01
C LEU A 555 9.80 -18.72 -10.81
N GLU A 556 9.05 -18.49 -11.88
CA GLU A 556 7.74 -17.84 -11.84
C GLU A 556 6.72 -18.62 -10.99
N ASN A 557 6.66 -19.95 -11.14
CA ASN A 557 5.78 -20.81 -10.34
C ASN A 557 6.15 -20.75 -8.86
N LYS A 558 7.46 -20.76 -8.57
CA LYS A 558 8.01 -20.66 -7.21
C LYS A 558 7.65 -19.31 -6.57
N PHE A 559 7.82 -18.21 -7.30
CA PHE A 559 7.46 -16.88 -6.84
C PHE A 559 5.94 -16.76 -6.63
N THR A 560 5.12 -17.20 -7.59
CA THR A 560 3.65 -17.16 -7.48
C THR A 560 3.16 -17.97 -6.29
N SER A 561 3.70 -19.17 -6.07
CA SER A 561 3.40 -20.00 -4.90
C SER A 561 3.81 -19.32 -3.60
N PHE A 562 4.99 -18.68 -3.59
CA PHE A 562 5.45 -17.91 -2.44
C PHE A 562 4.50 -16.75 -2.12
N LEU A 563 4.10 -15.95 -3.11
CA LEU A 563 3.15 -14.85 -2.95
C LEU A 563 1.80 -15.32 -2.40
N GLN A 564 1.26 -16.44 -2.92
CA GLN A 564 0.01 -17.00 -2.43
C GLN A 564 0.08 -17.35 -0.94
N VAL A 565 1.18 -17.98 -0.51
CA VAL A 565 1.36 -18.37 0.89
C VAL A 565 1.57 -17.16 1.79
N ILE A 566 2.37 -16.17 1.37
CA ILE A 566 2.57 -14.93 2.13
C ILE A 566 1.26 -14.16 2.29
N ARG A 567 0.41 -14.09 1.26
CA ARG A 567 -0.92 -13.48 1.34
C ARG A 567 -1.78 -14.14 2.41
N GLN A 568 -1.82 -15.46 2.45
CA GLN A 568 -2.58 -16.18 3.48
C GLN A 568 -1.99 -15.98 4.88
N ILE A 569 -0.66 -16.00 5.02
CA ILE A 569 0.02 -15.73 6.29
C ILE A 569 -0.34 -14.34 6.81
N GLN A 570 -0.18 -13.31 5.97
CA GLN A 570 -0.47 -11.92 6.35
C GLN A 570 -1.94 -11.74 6.72
N LYS A 571 -2.86 -12.20 5.87
CA LYS A 571 -4.31 -12.13 6.16
C LYS A 571 -4.66 -12.85 7.47
N THR A 572 -4.02 -13.98 7.74
CA THR A 572 -4.24 -14.72 8.98
C THR A 572 -3.73 -13.96 10.20
N PHE A 573 -2.54 -13.32 10.13
CA PHE A 573 -2.04 -12.48 11.20
C PHE A 573 -2.94 -11.27 11.46
N ILE A 574 -3.43 -10.60 10.42
CA ILE A 574 -4.38 -9.49 10.56
C ILE A 574 -5.70 -9.96 11.19
N ASN A 575 -6.25 -11.09 10.74
CA ASN A 575 -7.45 -11.62 11.38
C ASN A 575 -7.20 -12.00 12.84
N LEU A 576 -6.03 -12.54 13.16
CA LEU A 576 -5.66 -12.85 14.53
C LEU A 576 -5.51 -11.60 15.39
N SER A 577 -5.04 -10.46 14.85
CA SER A 577 -4.91 -9.21 15.59
C SER A 577 -6.27 -8.62 15.98
N TYR A 578 -7.25 -8.65 15.08
CA TYR A 578 -8.64 -8.31 15.42
C TYR A 578 -9.23 -9.23 16.49
N LEU A 579 -8.88 -10.52 16.46
CA LEU A 579 -9.37 -11.51 17.43
C LEU A 579 -8.63 -11.48 18.76
N SER A 580 -7.52 -10.73 18.86
CA SER A 580 -6.68 -10.60 20.04
C SER A 580 -6.60 -9.18 20.59
N ILE A 581 -7.52 -8.30 20.20
CA ILE A 581 -7.58 -6.95 20.76
C ILE A 581 -7.69 -6.99 22.29
N ASN A 582 -6.96 -6.09 22.96
CA ASN A 582 -6.98 -5.97 24.42
C ASN A 582 -8.20 -5.14 24.89
N LYS A 583 -9.38 -5.52 24.42
CA LYS A 583 -10.66 -4.88 24.75
C LYS A 583 -11.72 -5.96 24.93
N GLN A 584 -12.35 -5.97 26.10
CA GLN A 584 -13.49 -6.84 26.34
C GLN A 584 -14.78 -6.17 25.84
N PHE A 585 -15.53 -6.86 25.00
CA PHE A 585 -16.84 -6.37 24.55
C PHE A 585 -17.89 -6.52 25.66
N SER A 586 -18.67 -5.48 25.89
CA SER A 586 -19.86 -5.51 26.74
C SER A 586 -21.06 -6.07 25.98
N ASN A 587 -22.03 -6.61 26.72
CA ASN A 587 -23.28 -7.12 26.10
C ASN A 587 -24.07 -6.00 25.40
N GLU A 588 -24.00 -4.77 25.92
CA GLU A 588 -24.67 -3.60 25.33
C GLU A 588 -24.03 -3.21 23.99
N GLU A 589 -22.70 -3.27 23.86
CA GLU A 589 -22.00 -3.04 22.59
C GLU A 589 -22.33 -4.13 21.56
N ILE A 590 -22.42 -5.39 21.98
CA ILE A 590 -22.78 -6.52 21.11
C ILE A 590 -24.22 -6.36 20.58
N GLU A 591 -25.16 -5.93 21.42
CA GLU A 591 -26.55 -5.69 21.01
C GLU A 591 -26.69 -4.49 20.05
N LYS A 592 -25.84 -3.46 20.21
CA LYS A 592 -25.81 -2.25 19.36
C LYS A 592 -24.94 -2.38 18.10
N ALA A 593 -24.20 -3.48 17.94
CA ALA A 593 -23.31 -3.71 16.80
C ALA A 593 -24.02 -3.75 15.43
N ASN A 594 -25.36 -3.77 15.42
CA ASN A 594 -26.16 -3.67 14.20
C ASN A 594 -26.55 -2.21 13.83
N THR A 595 -26.16 -1.20 14.61
CA THR A 595 -26.72 0.17 14.49
C THR A 595 -25.78 1.39 14.66
N GLU A 596 -24.57 1.30 15.24
CA GLU A 596 -23.67 2.47 15.48
C GLU A 596 -22.17 2.09 15.42
N GLU A 597 -21.24 3.05 15.31
CA GLU A 597 -19.75 2.89 15.17
C GLU A 597 -19.04 1.88 16.12
N ALA A 598 -19.59 1.57 17.30
CA ALA A 598 -19.16 0.41 18.11
C ALA A 598 -19.30 -0.94 17.38
N ALA A 599 -20.05 -0.95 16.28
CA ALA A 599 -20.17 -2.01 15.29
C ALA A 599 -18.87 -2.28 14.56
N LYS A 600 -17.98 -1.30 14.30
CA LYS A 600 -16.84 -1.52 13.37
C LYS A 600 -15.86 -2.54 13.94
N GLU A 601 -15.45 -2.40 15.21
CA GLU A 601 -14.55 -3.36 15.86
C GLU A 601 -15.16 -4.74 16.04
N ILE A 602 -16.44 -4.82 16.45
CA ILE A 602 -17.16 -6.10 16.61
C ILE A 602 -17.37 -6.75 15.25
N LEU A 603 -17.73 -5.98 14.22
CA LEU A 603 -17.88 -6.47 12.85
C LEU A 603 -16.56 -6.97 12.29
N ASN A 604 -15.45 -6.25 12.52
CA ASN A 604 -14.11 -6.72 12.16
C ASN A 604 -13.76 -8.02 12.88
N PHE A 605 -14.05 -8.11 14.18
CA PHE A 605 -13.87 -9.32 14.96
C PHE A 605 -14.67 -10.49 14.37
N VAL A 606 -15.95 -10.28 14.06
CA VAL A 606 -16.85 -11.27 13.46
C VAL A 606 -16.37 -11.69 12.06
N ASN A 607 -15.98 -10.74 11.21
CA ASN A 607 -15.46 -10.99 9.87
C ASN A 607 -14.15 -11.78 9.93
N SER A 608 -13.23 -11.37 10.80
CA SER A 608 -11.98 -12.10 11.04
C SER A 608 -12.23 -13.51 11.55
N TYR A 609 -13.20 -13.71 12.45
CA TYR A 609 -13.61 -15.06 12.88
C TYR A 609 -14.10 -15.91 11.70
N ASN A 610 -15.01 -15.38 10.89
CA ASN A 610 -15.59 -16.07 9.74
C ASN A 610 -14.53 -16.47 8.71
N GLU A 611 -13.52 -15.63 8.51
CA GLU A 611 -12.38 -15.92 7.64
C GLU A 611 -11.49 -17.02 8.21
N ILE A 612 -11.14 -16.98 9.49
CA ILE A 612 -10.27 -18.01 10.09
C ILE A 612 -10.98 -19.36 10.26
N ALA A 613 -12.30 -19.38 10.45
CA ALA A 613 -13.09 -20.61 10.56
C ALA A 613 -13.04 -21.43 9.27
N LYS A 614 -12.99 -20.75 8.11
CA LYS A 614 -12.88 -21.36 6.77
C LYS A 614 -11.43 -21.68 6.36
N LEU A 615 -10.45 -21.30 7.17
CA LEU A 615 -9.04 -21.38 6.82
C LEU A 615 -8.56 -22.84 6.75
N GLU A 616 -7.83 -23.15 5.69
CA GLU A 616 -7.19 -24.46 5.47
C GLU A 616 -5.73 -24.28 5.04
N PRO A 617 -4.78 -25.15 5.45
CA PRO A 617 -3.39 -25.01 5.03
C PRO A 617 -3.23 -25.25 3.53
N ILE A 618 -2.52 -24.36 2.86
CA ILE A 618 -2.29 -24.43 1.40
C ILE A 618 -1.60 -25.75 1.04
N GLY A 619 -0.62 -26.17 1.86
CA GLY A 619 0.17 -27.38 1.63
C GLY A 619 -0.59 -28.70 1.82
N GLN A 620 -1.80 -28.72 2.41
CA GLN A 620 -2.51 -29.98 2.68
C GLN A 620 -2.97 -30.69 1.40
N LYS A 621 -3.45 -29.94 0.40
CA LYS A 621 -3.89 -30.53 -0.89
C LYS A 621 -2.70 -31.15 -1.64
N ALA A 622 -1.61 -30.40 -1.75
CA ALA A 622 -0.37 -30.88 -2.39
C ALA A 622 0.25 -32.06 -1.63
N LYS A 623 0.30 -32.02 -0.29
CA LYS A 623 0.87 -33.11 0.52
C LYS A 623 0.06 -34.42 0.40
N LYS A 624 -1.27 -34.34 0.37
CA LYS A 624 -2.12 -35.52 0.14
C LYS A 624 -1.88 -36.11 -1.24
N GLN A 625 -1.84 -35.28 -2.28
CA GLN A 625 -1.54 -35.71 -3.65
C GLN A 625 -0.16 -36.36 -3.76
N THR A 626 0.89 -35.71 -3.25
CA THR A 626 2.26 -36.26 -3.26
C THR A 626 2.36 -37.57 -2.49
N ILE A 627 1.72 -37.68 -1.32
CA ILE A 627 1.70 -38.94 -0.56
C ILE A 627 1.02 -40.05 -1.35
N TYR A 628 -0.12 -39.77 -2.00
CA TYR A 628 -0.80 -40.76 -2.84
C TYR A 628 0.05 -41.17 -4.05
N ILE A 629 0.72 -40.23 -4.71
CA ILE A 629 1.63 -40.51 -5.84
C ILE A 629 2.83 -41.34 -5.38
N VAL A 630 3.46 -41.00 -4.25
CA VAL A 630 4.61 -41.76 -3.71
C VAL A 630 4.20 -43.18 -3.31
N LEU A 631 3.10 -43.33 -2.57
CA LEU A 631 2.56 -44.65 -2.21
C LEU A 631 2.18 -45.47 -3.45
N ALA A 632 1.52 -44.83 -4.43
CA ALA A 632 1.20 -45.48 -5.69
C ALA A 632 2.47 -45.93 -6.45
N SER A 633 3.51 -45.09 -6.49
CA SER A 633 4.78 -45.40 -7.16
C SER A 633 5.50 -46.59 -6.49
N ILE A 634 5.52 -46.63 -5.15
CA ILE A 634 6.09 -47.75 -4.39
C ILE A 634 5.30 -49.04 -4.68
N LEU A 635 3.97 -48.99 -4.58
CA LEU A 635 3.10 -50.15 -4.82
C LEU A 635 3.18 -50.66 -6.26
N SER A 636 3.29 -49.75 -7.24
CA SER A 636 3.48 -50.10 -8.66
C SER A 636 4.81 -50.81 -8.87
N THR A 637 5.88 -50.29 -8.26
CA THR A 637 7.23 -50.90 -8.33
C THR A 637 7.23 -52.31 -7.73
N VAL A 638 6.61 -52.49 -6.55
CA VAL A 638 6.48 -53.80 -5.91
C VAL A 638 5.64 -54.76 -6.75
N ALA A 639 4.52 -54.30 -7.33
CA ALA A 639 3.65 -55.11 -8.18
C ALA A 639 4.38 -55.56 -9.46
N LEU A 640 5.14 -54.67 -10.11
CA LEU A 640 5.93 -54.98 -11.29
C LEU A 640 7.06 -55.98 -10.97
N LEU A 641 7.75 -55.81 -9.84
CA LEU A 641 8.77 -56.76 -9.39
C LEU A 641 8.18 -58.15 -9.10
N LEU A 642 7.00 -58.22 -8.46
CA LEU A 642 6.31 -59.47 -8.21
C LEU A 642 5.80 -60.14 -9.50
N LEU A 643 5.32 -59.36 -10.48
CA LEU A 643 4.95 -59.86 -11.80
C LEU A 643 6.17 -60.41 -12.56
N ALA A 644 7.29 -59.67 -12.56
CA ALA A 644 8.53 -60.09 -13.20
C ALA A 644 9.08 -61.38 -12.55
N LEU A 645 9.08 -61.44 -11.22
CA LEU A 645 9.48 -62.63 -10.46
C LEU A 645 8.56 -63.82 -10.76
N THR A 646 7.24 -63.60 -10.82
CA THR A 646 6.27 -64.65 -11.14
C THR A 646 6.46 -65.16 -12.58
N GLY A 647 6.71 -64.27 -13.53
CA GLY A 647 7.04 -64.61 -14.92
C GLY A 647 8.33 -65.42 -15.04
N LEU A 648 9.38 -65.03 -14.29
CA LEU A 648 10.67 -65.73 -14.24
C LEU A 648 10.51 -67.13 -13.60
N LEU A 649 9.74 -67.25 -12.51
CA LEU A 649 9.43 -68.54 -11.89
C LEU A 649 8.61 -69.45 -12.82
N TRP A 650 7.83 -68.88 -13.73
CA TRP A 650 7.03 -69.64 -14.69
C TRP A 650 7.86 -70.18 -15.87
N THR A 651 8.90 -69.45 -16.28
CA THR A 651 9.80 -69.84 -17.38
C THR A 651 10.89 -70.83 -16.95
N ILE A 652 11.37 -70.78 -15.70
CA ILE A 652 12.38 -71.71 -15.20
C ILE A 652 11.75 -73.06 -14.80
N LYS A 653 11.91 -74.07 -15.66
CA LYS A 653 11.35 -75.43 -15.50
C LYS A 653 11.63 -76.08 -14.14
N LYS A 654 12.86 -75.94 -13.61
CA LYS A 654 13.30 -76.51 -12.32
C LYS A 654 12.62 -75.89 -11.08
N LEU A 655 12.18 -74.63 -11.18
CA LEU A 655 11.47 -73.93 -10.10
C LEU A 655 9.95 -74.10 -10.22
N ARG A 656 9.45 -74.16 -11.46
CA ARG A 656 8.05 -74.48 -11.78
C ARG A 656 7.61 -75.85 -11.28
N GLU A 657 8.49 -76.84 -11.25
CA GLU A 657 8.19 -78.17 -10.70
C GLU A 657 8.09 -78.20 -9.16
N LYS A 658 8.72 -77.23 -8.48
CA LYS A 658 8.67 -77.10 -7.00
C LYS A 658 7.46 -76.30 -6.49
N LEU A 659 6.88 -75.44 -7.32
CA LEU A 659 5.73 -74.59 -6.96
C LEU A 659 4.45 -75.08 -7.65
N ASN A 660 3.36 -75.24 -6.89
CA ASN A 660 2.08 -75.64 -7.48
C ASN A 660 1.49 -74.48 -8.33
N LYS A 661 0.87 -74.78 -9.48
CA LYS A 661 0.17 -73.79 -10.33
C LYS A 661 -0.73 -72.84 -9.55
N LYS A 662 -1.40 -73.33 -8.49
CA LYS A 662 -2.25 -72.51 -7.62
C LYS A 662 -1.47 -71.39 -6.92
N GLN A 663 -0.24 -71.64 -6.49
CA GLN A 663 0.61 -70.64 -5.81
C GLN A 663 1.08 -69.55 -6.78
N LEU A 664 1.44 -69.92 -8.02
CA LEU A 664 1.80 -68.93 -9.06
C LEU A 664 0.61 -68.04 -9.46
N ILE A 665 -0.60 -68.62 -9.54
CA ILE A 665 -1.83 -67.84 -9.80
C ILE A 665 -2.13 -66.89 -8.64
N ILE A 666 -1.92 -67.33 -7.38
CA ILE A 666 -2.09 -66.46 -6.21
C ILE A 666 -1.08 -65.29 -6.25
N PHE A 667 0.19 -65.53 -6.57
CA PHE A 667 1.19 -64.46 -6.69
C PHE A 667 0.88 -63.48 -7.82
N ALA A 668 0.45 -63.98 -8.98
CA ALA A 668 -0.03 -63.12 -10.06
C ALA A 668 -1.26 -62.29 -9.63
N GLY A 669 -2.22 -62.91 -8.94
CA GLY A 669 -3.41 -62.23 -8.40
C GLY A 669 -3.09 -61.14 -7.38
N ILE A 670 -2.17 -61.40 -6.45
CA ILE A 670 -1.69 -60.40 -5.47
C ILE A 670 -1.02 -59.23 -6.20
N SER A 671 -0.21 -59.52 -7.23
CA SER A 671 0.47 -58.48 -7.99
C SER A 671 -0.51 -57.60 -8.76
N VAL A 672 -1.49 -58.19 -9.42
CA VAL A 672 -2.56 -57.47 -10.13
C VAL A 672 -3.41 -56.64 -9.17
N ALA A 673 -3.80 -57.20 -8.02
CA ALA A 673 -4.55 -56.45 -6.99
C ALA A 673 -3.76 -55.25 -6.45
N THR A 674 -2.47 -55.43 -6.19
CA THR A 674 -1.57 -54.35 -5.75
C THR A 674 -1.43 -53.25 -6.81
N LEU A 675 -1.39 -53.64 -8.08
CA LEU A 675 -1.34 -52.71 -9.21
C LEU A 675 -2.65 -51.93 -9.38
N ILE A 676 -3.80 -52.59 -9.19
CA ILE A 676 -5.12 -51.93 -9.17
C ILE A 676 -5.21 -50.90 -8.04
N ILE A 677 -4.74 -51.23 -6.82
CA ILE A 677 -4.70 -50.30 -5.70
C ILE A 677 -3.79 -49.10 -6.01
N SER A 678 -2.63 -49.35 -6.63
CA SER A 678 -1.74 -48.27 -7.09
C SER A 678 -2.43 -47.33 -8.09
N ILE A 679 -3.15 -47.87 -9.08
CA ILE A 679 -3.91 -47.09 -10.06
C ILE A 679 -5.02 -46.28 -9.39
N LEU A 680 -5.75 -46.87 -8.43
CA LEU A 680 -6.79 -46.17 -7.68
C LEU A 680 -6.22 -44.99 -6.87
N LEU A 681 -5.04 -45.15 -6.25
CA LEU A 681 -4.35 -44.06 -5.55
C LEU A 681 -3.92 -42.93 -6.51
N ILE A 682 -3.54 -43.26 -7.74
CA ILE A 682 -3.24 -42.26 -8.79
C ILE A 682 -4.53 -41.52 -9.20
N LEU A 683 -5.63 -42.23 -9.43
CA LEU A 683 -6.92 -41.63 -9.78
C LEU A 683 -7.43 -40.69 -8.66
N LEU A 684 -7.33 -41.11 -7.40
CA LEU A 684 -7.64 -40.28 -6.24
C LEU A 684 -6.73 -39.04 -6.14
N SER A 685 -5.45 -39.15 -6.53
CA SER A 685 -4.55 -37.99 -6.57
C SER A 685 -4.92 -36.96 -7.64
N LEU A 686 -5.53 -37.41 -8.75
CA LEU A 686 -6.00 -36.57 -9.86
C LEU A 686 -7.40 -35.98 -9.64
N GLY A 687 -8.03 -36.25 -8.48
CA GLY A 687 -9.40 -35.80 -8.19
C GLY A 687 -10.47 -36.64 -8.89
N GLY A 688 -10.11 -37.80 -9.46
CA GLY A 688 -11.04 -38.73 -10.09
C GLY A 688 -11.63 -39.71 -9.09
N LEU A 689 -12.53 -39.23 -8.22
CA LEU A 689 -13.67 -39.92 -7.57
C LEU A 689 -14.34 -39.00 -6.55
#